data_AF-A0A825BDM7-F1
#
_entry.id   AF-A0A825BDM7-F1
#
_cell.length_a   1.000
_cell.length_b   1.000
_cell.length_c   1.000
_cell.angle_alpha   90.00
_cell.angle_beta   90.00
_cell.angle_gamma   90.00
#
_symmetry.space_group_name_H-M   'P 1'
#
loop_
_entity.id
_entity.type
_entity.pdbx_description
1 polymer ?
#
loop_
_entity_poly.entity_id
_entity_poly.type
_entity_poly.pdbx_seq_one_letter_code
_entity_poly.pdbx_strand_id
1 'polypeptide(L)'
;LVINSTTAAVLQPTVVNIEKVTVNNTAGTLTLSMTNASGVNEIDIKSDAGATNIASSTASVLNFLSTAEGTNAVTIDSENLATINYKAATDAKAAAEASGKVNASEATNLTINLEANTKTTNTNAEVIAEKATSITLNVAEVKEAHDIKLSTPKATSLNVESKSVGGTKITAVNATDLDKLQNLNVVTDGKFDIATAATLKGISTINLSGENAKSQVDLSAVALGDAAAAQGIVLNASGLKGGLSTKSISTTGDIVANLNNTTGTVSLGSATTKTGNVTIAVNGATNSVNTGDLQATAGSVVVNAEGSNGAITVGNVTAASASINGGNSSGAMTVGNIATTSASITSGSGSTTIGTVVAGSVAIDLSSTLGDVAVGKITSDNVLFNGAKLKDNGTAGTITIDASTGANFVATVNGGLGKDALTVKGSATTETIKIAGDLGLGGTTPADQKLTLDLDASTKLSSLDISGLKGLGAATAIDLKNVVVDNKLIVDIKGNDAAETITVATPTATLTEIKLSGDLGGGENSISITPTAAAVALTTIDLSGLTFTGGSLSTTITLLAEHIKIATINGSLGADTITVKDENKAVTIDLGDDTARDIVDLSAVKTANATSDAKIAEDLISIANFNTGDSIKFKANIASYTNKGAIDGVTLKDAIASANGDVANSVYGFTWKGDTYLVFNTTNGSGSLTADDDQLVKLIGTSIDLDSLNASNTDIIFA
;
A
#
# COMPACT_ATOMS: atom_id res chain seq x y z
N LEU A 1 42.86 57.86 -15.52
CA LEU A 1 42.61 58.45 -16.86
C LEU A 1 41.11 58.65 -17.05
N VAL A 2 40.66 59.78 -17.60
CA VAL A 2 39.25 60.02 -17.91
C VAL A 2 39.09 60.20 -19.42
N ILE A 3 38.16 59.48 -20.03
CA ILE A 3 37.88 59.49 -21.48
C ILE A 3 36.43 59.91 -21.68
N ASN A 4 36.21 61.01 -22.41
CA ASN A 4 34.88 61.47 -22.82
C ASN A 4 34.77 61.32 -24.34
N SER A 5 33.78 60.57 -24.81
CA SER A 5 33.50 60.35 -26.24
C SER A 5 32.04 60.68 -26.54
N THR A 6 31.81 61.37 -27.65
CA THR A 6 30.48 61.76 -28.14
C THR A 6 30.20 61.25 -29.56
N THR A 7 31.13 60.47 -30.14
CA THR A 7 31.06 59.89 -31.49
C THR A 7 31.77 58.54 -31.51
N ALA A 8 31.63 57.79 -32.61
CA ALA A 8 32.46 56.60 -32.81
C ALA A 8 33.96 56.97 -32.85
N ALA A 9 34.78 56.21 -32.13
CA ALA A 9 36.21 56.49 -32.01
C ALA A 9 37.01 55.21 -31.69
N VAL A 10 38.30 55.20 -32.07
CA VAL A 10 39.29 54.19 -31.67
C VAL A 10 40.42 54.91 -30.96
N LEU A 11 40.68 54.56 -29.69
CA LEU A 11 41.73 55.16 -28.87
C LEU A 11 42.70 54.08 -28.36
N GLN A 12 43.97 54.42 -28.31
CA GLN A 12 45.03 53.58 -27.74
C GLN A 12 45.84 54.42 -26.73
N PRO A 13 45.46 54.46 -25.45
CA PRO A 13 46.17 55.23 -24.44
C PRO A 13 47.62 54.74 -24.31
N THR A 14 48.57 55.67 -24.32
CA THR A 14 50.02 55.40 -24.16
C THR A 14 50.54 55.76 -22.77
N VAL A 15 49.65 56.17 -21.87
CA VAL A 15 50.00 56.64 -20.52
C VAL A 15 50.28 55.43 -19.63
N VAL A 16 51.45 55.41 -18.99
CA VAL A 16 51.89 54.35 -18.07
C VAL A 16 51.43 54.63 -16.62
N ASN A 17 51.39 53.58 -15.77
CA ASN A 17 51.03 53.66 -14.34
C ASN A 17 49.62 54.20 -14.04
N ILE A 18 48.65 53.89 -14.91
CA ILE A 18 47.24 54.21 -14.64
C ILE A 18 46.61 53.05 -13.89
N GLU A 19 46.15 53.26 -12.67
CA GLU A 19 45.40 52.25 -11.91
C GLU A 19 43.92 52.19 -12.30
N LYS A 20 43.35 53.35 -12.66
CA LYS A 20 41.92 53.53 -12.92
C LYS A 20 41.62 54.32 -14.20
N VAL A 21 40.72 53.80 -15.04
CA VAL A 21 40.20 54.45 -16.25
C VAL A 21 38.71 54.71 -16.09
N THR A 22 38.25 55.93 -16.35
CA THR A 22 36.82 56.27 -16.38
C THR A 22 36.42 56.64 -17.80
N VAL A 23 35.38 55.98 -18.31
CA VAL A 23 34.86 56.15 -19.67
C VAL A 23 33.45 56.72 -19.62
N ASN A 24 33.23 57.80 -20.36
CA ASN A 24 31.94 58.39 -20.60
C ASN A 24 31.70 58.49 -22.12
N ASN A 25 31.08 57.47 -22.71
CA ASN A 25 30.73 57.40 -24.13
C ASN A 25 29.23 57.68 -24.39
N THR A 26 28.87 58.89 -24.76
CA THR A 26 27.46 59.30 -24.91
C THR A 26 26.86 59.05 -26.28
N ALA A 27 27.63 58.67 -27.31
CA ALA A 27 27.11 58.22 -28.60
C ALA A 27 28.16 57.49 -29.46
N GLY A 28 27.70 56.59 -30.34
CA GLY A 28 28.58 55.81 -31.22
C GLY A 28 29.36 54.71 -30.49
N THR A 29 30.12 53.91 -31.24
CA THR A 29 30.98 52.85 -30.67
C THR A 29 32.37 53.38 -30.37
N LEU A 30 32.79 53.31 -29.10
CA LEU A 30 34.15 53.61 -28.66
C LEU A 30 34.95 52.32 -28.53
N THR A 31 36.09 52.21 -29.20
CA THR A 31 37.05 51.10 -29.01
C THR A 31 38.30 51.61 -28.31
N LEU A 32 38.65 50.99 -27.19
CA LEU A 32 39.80 51.31 -26.35
C LEU A 32 40.78 50.13 -26.37
N SER A 33 41.93 50.30 -27.03
CA SER A 33 43.04 49.32 -26.98
C SER A 33 43.95 49.64 -25.79
N MET A 34 44.03 48.72 -24.83
CA MET A 34 44.82 48.88 -23.60
C MET A 34 46.22 48.27 -23.71
N THR A 35 46.66 47.87 -24.92
CA THR A 35 47.94 47.18 -25.16
C THR A 35 49.17 47.91 -24.57
N ASN A 36 49.13 49.24 -24.51
CA ASN A 36 50.24 50.07 -23.99
C ASN A 36 49.99 50.59 -22.56
N ALA A 37 48.82 50.35 -21.97
CA ALA A 37 48.42 50.84 -20.66
C ALA A 37 48.64 49.76 -19.59
N SER A 38 49.90 49.49 -19.24
CA SER A 38 50.25 48.52 -18.20
C SER A 38 49.86 49.06 -16.81
N GLY A 39 49.08 48.29 -16.04
CA GLY A 39 48.73 48.59 -14.64
C GLY A 39 47.28 49.03 -14.40
N VAL A 40 46.43 49.05 -15.43
CA VAL A 40 45.00 49.34 -15.26
C VAL A 40 44.34 48.17 -14.55
N ASN A 41 43.83 48.41 -13.34
CA ASN A 41 43.13 47.45 -12.51
C ASN A 41 41.61 47.68 -12.54
N GLU A 42 41.18 48.94 -12.67
CA GLU A 42 39.76 49.34 -12.56
C GLU A 42 39.31 50.16 -13.76
N ILE A 43 38.14 49.82 -14.31
CA ILE A 43 37.48 50.59 -15.37
C ILE A 43 36.07 50.99 -14.91
N ASP A 44 35.77 52.28 -14.93
CA ASP A 44 34.45 52.83 -14.67
C ASP A 44 33.75 53.22 -15.98
N ILE A 45 32.53 52.75 -16.17
CA ILE A 45 31.65 53.12 -17.27
C ILE A 45 30.53 54.00 -16.73
N LYS A 46 30.50 55.26 -17.17
CA LYS A 46 29.51 56.26 -16.73
C LYS A 46 28.35 56.48 -17.70
N SER A 47 28.44 56.03 -18.94
CA SER A 47 27.64 56.59 -20.02
C SER A 47 26.31 55.89 -20.31
N ASP A 48 25.48 56.61 -21.08
CA ASP A 48 24.02 56.36 -21.17
C ASP A 48 23.51 56.00 -22.58
N ALA A 49 24.36 56.04 -23.64
CA ALA A 49 23.91 55.67 -25.00
C ALA A 49 24.94 55.08 -26.00
N GLY A 50 26.25 55.06 -25.71
CA GLY A 50 27.28 54.54 -26.65
C GLY A 50 27.85 53.17 -26.27
N ALA A 51 28.03 52.28 -27.25
CA ALA A 51 28.71 50.99 -27.05
C ALA A 51 30.22 51.17 -26.81
N THR A 52 30.81 50.40 -25.90
CA THR A 52 32.23 50.50 -25.53
C THR A 52 32.93 49.16 -25.66
N ASN A 53 33.98 49.07 -26.48
CA ASN A 53 34.81 47.87 -26.61
C ASN A 53 36.18 48.15 -25.99
N ILE A 54 36.62 47.29 -25.07
CA ILE A 54 37.90 47.42 -24.37
C ILE A 54 38.73 46.18 -24.75
N ALA A 55 39.78 46.38 -25.52
CA ALA A 55 40.64 45.32 -26.05
C ALA A 55 41.97 45.22 -25.30
N SER A 56 42.47 43.99 -25.12
CA SER A 56 43.78 43.71 -24.48
C SER A 56 43.95 44.37 -23.11
N SER A 57 42.92 44.31 -22.26
CA SER A 57 42.93 44.95 -20.93
C SER A 57 43.53 44.03 -19.87
N THR A 58 44.24 44.63 -18.90
CA THR A 58 44.67 43.94 -17.67
C THR A 58 43.68 44.09 -16.52
N ALA A 59 42.60 44.86 -16.71
CA ALA A 59 41.68 45.22 -15.65
C ALA A 59 40.99 44.01 -15.03
N SER A 60 40.93 44.01 -13.70
CA SER A 60 40.26 42.99 -12.89
C SER A 60 38.88 43.44 -12.42
N VAL A 61 38.57 44.74 -12.46
CA VAL A 61 37.30 45.31 -12.00
C VAL A 61 36.69 46.21 -13.07
N LEU A 62 35.40 46.01 -13.33
CA LEU A 62 34.54 46.86 -14.15
C LEU A 62 33.41 47.44 -13.29
N ASN A 63 33.22 48.75 -13.28
CA ASN A 63 32.13 49.41 -12.57
C ASN A 63 31.17 50.09 -13.55
N PHE A 64 29.88 49.79 -13.45
CA PHE A 64 28.80 50.57 -14.06
C PHE A 64 28.29 51.60 -13.08
N LEU A 65 28.35 52.87 -13.49
CA LEU A 65 27.92 54.02 -12.69
C LEU A 65 26.72 54.76 -13.32
N SER A 66 26.12 54.23 -14.39
CA SER A 66 25.02 54.88 -15.12
C SER A 66 23.68 54.75 -14.38
N THR A 67 22.87 55.81 -14.41
CA THR A 67 21.55 55.92 -13.77
C THR A 67 20.38 55.94 -14.74
N ALA A 68 20.64 55.79 -16.04
CA ALA A 68 19.61 55.90 -17.08
C ALA A 68 19.20 54.53 -17.62
N GLU A 69 17.95 54.42 -18.07
CA GLU A 69 17.46 53.28 -18.87
C GLU A 69 18.23 53.23 -20.19
N GLY A 70 19.23 52.35 -20.31
CA GLY A 70 20.08 52.28 -21.50
C GLY A 70 20.63 50.87 -21.76
N THR A 71 20.66 50.43 -23.02
CA THR A 71 21.10 49.07 -23.44
C THR A 71 22.60 48.99 -23.76
N ASN A 72 23.41 49.90 -23.20
CA ASN A 72 24.82 50.03 -23.57
C ASN A 72 25.57 48.71 -23.45
N ALA A 73 26.11 48.25 -24.59
CA ALA A 73 26.95 47.09 -24.66
C ALA A 73 28.41 47.49 -24.35
N VAL A 74 28.97 46.89 -23.31
CA VAL A 74 30.39 46.94 -22.99
C VAL A 74 30.99 45.58 -23.32
N THR A 75 31.91 45.54 -24.28
CA THR A 75 32.73 44.36 -24.52
C THR A 75 34.07 44.57 -23.84
N ILE A 76 34.53 43.61 -23.06
CA ILE A 76 35.84 43.65 -22.41
C ILE A 76 36.56 42.34 -22.67
N ASP A 77 37.66 42.45 -23.40
CA ASP A 77 38.60 41.39 -23.69
C ASP A 77 39.70 41.40 -22.61
N SER A 78 39.44 40.68 -21.52
CA SER A 78 40.33 40.50 -20.37
C SER A 78 40.08 39.17 -19.69
N GLU A 79 41.08 38.29 -19.69
CA GLU A 79 41.08 37.05 -18.88
C GLU A 79 41.18 37.34 -17.38
N ASN A 80 41.72 38.52 -17.01
CA ASN A 80 41.92 38.96 -15.63
C ASN A 80 40.65 39.54 -14.99
N LEU A 81 39.60 39.82 -15.79
CA LEU A 81 38.38 40.40 -15.27
C LEU A 81 37.74 39.43 -14.28
N ALA A 82 37.66 39.86 -13.03
CA ALA A 82 37.15 39.06 -11.92
C ALA A 82 35.86 39.64 -11.34
N THR A 83 35.63 40.95 -11.46
CA THR A 83 34.50 41.63 -10.81
C THR A 83 33.80 42.61 -11.74
N ILE A 84 32.47 42.57 -11.76
CA ILE A 84 31.59 43.57 -12.35
C ILE A 84 30.72 44.15 -11.24
N ASN A 85 30.72 45.46 -11.05
CA ASN A 85 29.87 46.14 -10.08
C ASN A 85 28.84 47.02 -10.80
N TYR A 86 27.56 46.87 -10.45
CA TYR A 86 26.50 47.80 -10.77
C TYR A 86 26.30 48.72 -9.57
N LYS A 87 26.54 50.02 -9.74
CA LYS A 87 26.48 51.02 -8.66
C LYS A 87 25.46 52.10 -8.97
N ALA A 88 24.84 52.63 -7.92
CA ALA A 88 24.06 53.85 -8.02
C ALA A 88 25.00 55.06 -8.23
N ALA A 89 24.52 56.12 -8.88
CA ALA A 89 25.26 57.39 -8.81
C ALA A 89 25.31 57.90 -7.37
N THR A 90 26.42 58.55 -7.03
CA THR A 90 26.62 59.28 -5.76
C THR A 90 25.39 60.13 -5.43
N ASP A 91 24.85 59.96 -4.21
CA ASP A 91 23.77 60.74 -3.56
C ASP A 91 22.29 60.36 -3.82
N ALA A 92 22.00 59.20 -4.43
CA ALA A 92 20.61 58.76 -4.63
C ALA A 92 19.92 58.34 -3.30
N LYS A 93 18.83 59.03 -2.93
CA LYS A 93 17.97 58.68 -1.77
C LYS A 93 16.97 57.56 -2.06
N ALA A 94 16.82 57.15 -3.32
CA ALA A 94 15.93 56.08 -3.79
C ALA A 94 16.69 55.19 -4.76
N ALA A 95 16.29 53.92 -4.89
CA ALA A 95 16.93 52.99 -5.82
C ALA A 95 16.84 53.50 -7.27
N ALA A 96 17.98 53.58 -7.95
CA ALA A 96 18.07 54.00 -9.36
C ALA A 96 18.36 52.79 -10.25
N GLU A 97 17.91 52.84 -11.50
CA GLU A 97 18.23 51.78 -12.45
C GLU A 97 19.72 51.81 -12.79
N ALA A 98 20.39 50.67 -12.60
CA ALA A 98 21.77 50.48 -13.02
C ALA A 98 21.76 49.60 -14.27
N SER A 99 22.04 50.22 -15.42
CA SER A 99 21.95 49.55 -16.73
C SER A 99 23.34 49.24 -17.30
N GLY A 100 23.49 48.08 -17.93
CA GLY A 100 24.71 47.67 -18.63
C GLY A 100 24.64 46.23 -19.13
N LYS A 101 24.89 46.05 -20.44
CA LYS A 101 25.15 44.74 -21.04
C LYS A 101 26.66 44.52 -21.13
N VAL A 102 27.17 43.44 -20.53
CA VAL A 102 28.59 43.11 -20.52
C VAL A 102 28.85 41.86 -21.34
N ASN A 103 29.77 41.96 -22.29
CA ASN A 103 30.41 40.79 -22.87
C ASN A 103 31.82 40.64 -22.31
N ALA A 104 31.97 39.70 -21.39
CA ALA A 104 33.20 39.31 -20.71
C ALA A 104 33.58 37.87 -21.12
N SER A 105 33.60 37.59 -22.44
CA SER A 105 33.78 36.24 -23.00
C SER A 105 35.04 35.53 -22.51
N GLU A 106 36.08 36.28 -22.17
CA GLU A 106 37.39 35.77 -21.77
C GLU A 106 37.52 35.49 -20.26
N ALA A 107 36.62 36.03 -19.43
CA ALA A 107 36.67 35.84 -17.99
C ALA A 107 36.44 34.36 -17.61
N THR A 108 37.28 33.82 -16.73
CA THR A 108 37.22 32.42 -16.29
C THR A 108 36.46 32.22 -14.97
N ASN A 109 36.41 33.26 -14.14
CA ASN A 109 35.67 33.34 -12.89
C ASN A 109 35.15 34.76 -12.73
N LEU A 110 33.90 34.93 -12.33
CA LEU A 110 33.29 36.27 -12.30
C LEU A 110 32.43 36.48 -11.06
N THR A 111 32.64 37.60 -10.39
CA THR A 111 31.78 38.12 -9.33
C THR A 111 30.99 39.32 -9.89
N ILE A 112 29.67 39.30 -9.73
CA ILE A 112 28.76 40.36 -10.12
C ILE A 112 28.17 40.94 -8.84
N ASN A 113 28.37 42.23 -8.58
CA ASN A 113 27.82 42.91 -7.41
C ASN A 113 26.74 43.90 -7.86
N LEU A 114 25.54 43.76 -7.31
CA LEU A 114 24.47 44.74 -7.40
C LEU A 114 24.49 45.54 -6.09
N GLU A 115 25.10 46.73 -6.11
CA GLU A 115 25.32 47.53 -4.89
C GLU A 115 24.03 48.18 -4.38
N ALA A 116 24.07 48.73 -3.16
CA ALA A 116 22.92 49.36 -2.52
C ALA A 116 22.36 50.50 -3.38
N ASN A 117 21.06 50.74 -3.25
CA ASN A 117 20.31 51.75 -4.03
C ASN A 117 20.36 51.54 -5.56
N THR A 118 20.63 50.32 -6.03
CA THR A 118 20.46 49.95 -7.45
C THR A 118 19.19 49.16 -7.66
N LYS A 119 18.70 49.15 -8.91
CA LYS A 119 17.64 48.28 -9.39
C LYS A 119 18.03 47.76 -10.78
N THR A 120 17.91 46.46 -11.00
CA THR A 120 18.19 45.83 -12.31
C THR A 120 16.98 45.04 -12.80
N THR A 121 16.85 44.94 -14.11
CA THR A 121 15.82 44.19 -14.83
C THR A 121 16.46 43.34 -15.93
N ASN A 122 15.78 42.30 -16.41
CA ASN A 122 16.27 41.50 -17.53
C ASN A 122 16.39 42.27 -18.87
N THR A 123 15.89 43.50 -18.95
CA THR A 123 16.04 44.37 -20.12
C THR A 123 17.25 45.30 -20.03
N ASN A 124 17.72 45.59 -18.81
CA ASN A 124 18.77 46.58 -18.59
C ASN A 124 20.08 46.00 -18.03
N ALA A 125 20.08 44.77 -17.50
CA ALA A 125 21.28 44.08 -17.00
C ALA A 125 21.47 42.71 -17.65
N GLU A 126 22.58 42.53 -18.37
CA GLU A 126 22.95 41.28 -19.02
C GLU A 126 24.46 41.05 -18.93
N VAL A 127 24.89 39.84 -18.60
CA VAL A 127 26.30 39.43 -18.57
C VAL A 127 26.49 38.17 -19.40
N ILE A 128 27.36 38.26 -20.41
CA ILE A 128 27.80 37.15 -21.26
C ILE A 128 29.22 36.79 -20.82
N ALA A 129 29.40 35.58 -20.31
CA ALA A 129 30.68 35.06 -19.83
C ALA A 129 30.89 33.62 -20.34
N GLU A 130 31.27 33.51 -21.61
CA GLU A 130 31.32 32.24 -22.35
C GLU A 130 32.34 31.23 -21.81
N LYS A 131 33.45 31.71 -21.21
CA LYS A 131 34.51 30.88 -20.62
C LYS A 131 34.41 30.72 -19.11
N ALA A 132 33.50 31.42 -18.45
CA ALA A 132 33.42 31.39 -17.00
C ALA A 132 32.99 30.01 -16.50
N THR A 133 33.74 29.50 -15.53
CA THR A 133 33.47 28.21 -14.87
C THR A 133 32.79 28.38 -13.51
N SER A 134 32.90 29.58 -12.92
CA SER A 134 32.23 29.97 -11.67
C SER A 134 31.68 31.39 -11.78
N ILE A 135 30.45 31.58 -11.31
CA ILE A 135 29.79 32.87 -11.19
C ILE A 135 29.36 33.08 -9.74
N THR A 136 29.64 34.26 -9.19
CA THR A 136 29.11 34.73 -7.91
C THR A 136 28.27 35.97 -8.14
N LEU A 137 27.05 36.02 -7.60
CA LEU A 137 26.16 37.18 -7.64
C LEU A 137 25.90 37.65 -6.20
N ASN A 138 26.33 38.87 -5.88
CA ASN A 138 26.03 39.50 -4.61
C ASN A 138 25.02 40.63 -4.82
N VAL A 139 23.91 40.62 -4.10
CA VAL A 139 22.89 41.66 -4.13
C VAL A 139 22.81 42.32 -2.77
N ALA A 140 23.07 43.62 -2.72
CA ALA A 140 23.02 44.40 -1.49
C ALA A 140 21.60 44.50 -0.92
N GLU A 141 21.50 44.96 0.33
CA GLU A 141 20.21 45.14 1.00
C GLU A 141 19.42 46.28 0.36
N VAL A 142 18.29 45.94 -0.26
CA VAL A 142 17.34 46.86 -0.92
C VAL A 142 15.91 46.34 -0.80
N LYS A 143 14.91 47.21 -1.01
CA LYS A 143 13.49 46.83 -0.98
C LYS A 143 12.98 46.34 -2.34
N GLU A 144 13.72 46.65 -3.39
CA GLU A 144 13.40 46.44 -4.78
C GLU A 144 13.85 45.05 -5.25
N ALA A 145 13.10 44.46 -6.18
CA ALA A 145 13.49 43.22 -6.82
C ALA A 145 14.57 43.46 -7.89
N HIS A 146 15.45 42.49 -8.05
CA HIS A 146 16.47 42.46 -9.11
C HIS A 146 16.20 41.33 -10.09
N ASP A 147 16.43 41.60 -11.38
CA ASP A 147 16.56 40.58 -12.41
C ASP A 147 17.83 40.85 -13.22
N ILE A 148 18.58 39.80 -13.53
CA ILE A 148 19.80 39.86 -14.34
C ILE A 148 19.80 38.74 -15.37
N LYS A 149 20.17 39.08 -16.62
CA LYS A 149 20.41 38.07 -17.64
C LYS A 149 21.82 37.50 -17.58
N LEU A 150 21.95 36.18 -17.62
CA LEU A 150 23.24 35.50 -17.65
C LEU A 150 23.34 34.56 -18.85
N SER A 151 24.45 34.65 -19.59
CA SER A 151 24.86 33.64 -20.57
C SER A 151 26.20 33.04 -20.18
N THR A 152 26.17 31.86 -19.58
CA THR A 152 27.33 31.25 -18.90
C THR A 152 27.44 29.75 -19.20
N PRO A 153 27.50 29.34 -20.48
CA PRO A 153 27.32 27.95 -20.91
C PRO A 153 28.35 26.94 -20.36
N LYS A 154 29.45 27.41 -19.77
CA LYS A 154 30.50 26.58 -19.14
C LYS A 154 30.52 26.66 -17.61
N ALA A 155 29.64 27.45 -16.99
CA ALA A 155 29.62 27.58 -15.55
C ALA A 155 29.23 26.25 -14.91
N THR A 156 30.07 25.80 -13.97
CA THR A 156 29.86 24.62 -13.14
C THR A 156 29.42 24.99 -11.73
N SER A 157 29.61 26.25 -11.33
CA SER A 157 29.17 26.79 -10.04
C SER A 157 28.50 28.14 -10.20
N LEU A 158 27.38 28.32 -9.48
CA LEU A 158 26.66 29.59 -9.35
C LEU A 158 26.40 29.83 -7.87
N ASN A 159 26.99 30.89 -7.32
CA ASN A 159 26.81 31.32 -5.95
C ASN A 159 26.00 32.61 -5.94
N VAL A 160 24.94 32.68 -5.14
CA VAL A 160 24.08 33.85 -5.00
C VAL A 160 23.97 34.20 -3.53
N GLU A 161 24.34 35.42 -3.18
CA GLU A 161 24.13 36.01 -1.86
C GLU A 161 23.26 37.25 -2.04
N SER A 162 21.98 37.15 -1.72
CA SER A 162 21.02 38.23 -1.92
C SER A 162 20.42 38.71 -0.61
N LYS A 163 20.69 39.98 -0.29
CA LYS A 163 20.05 40.70 0.81
C LYS A 163 18.83 41.51 0.36
N SER A 164 18.42 41.38 -0.91
CA SER A 164 17.21 42.05 -1.39
C SER A 164 15.97 41.38 -0.82
N VAL A 165 15.18 42.12 -0.04
CA VAL A 165 13.87 41.65 0.44
C VAL A 165 12.79 41.72 -0.64
N GLY A 166 13.05 42.39 -1.76
CA GLY A 166 12.21 42.43 -2.94
C GLY A 166 12.36 41.20 -3.83
N GLY A 167 13.48 40.49 -3.71
CA GLY A 167 13.80 39.27 -4.44
C GLY A 167 14.88 39.44 -5.50
N THR A 168 15.35 38.32 -6.04
CA THR A 168 16.42 38.24 -7.03
C THR A 168 16.11 37.16 -8.03
N LYS A 169 16.17 37.51 -9.31
CA LYS A 169 15.89 36.63 -10.42
C LYS A 169 17.09 36.52 -11.33
N ILE A 170 17.36 35.31 -11.78
CA ILE A 170 18.33 35.06 -12.85
C ILE A 170 17.56 34.60 -14.08
N THR A 171 17.69 35.35 -15.17
CA THR A 171 17.13 35.00 -16.46
C THR A 171 18.25 34.45 -17.34
N ALA A 172 18.24 33.15 -17.66
CA ALA A 172 19.20 32.62 -18.63
C ALA A 172 18.95 33.28 -20.00
N VAL A 173 20.01 33.64 -20.74
CA VAL A 173 19.85 34.19 -22.09
C VAL A 173 19.33 33.11 -23.03
N ASN A 174 19.94 31.92 -23.00
CA ASN A 174 19.46 30.73 -23.69
C ASN A 174 19.02 29.66 -22.68
N ALA A 175 18.07 28.82 -23.09
CA ALA A 175 17.52 27.75 -22.24
C ALA A 175 18.57 26.73 -21.75
N THR A 176 19.72 26.65 -22.43
CA THR A 176 20.82 25.70 -22.16
C THR A 176 22.01 26.34 -21.45
N ASP A 177 21.99 27.66 -21.19
CA ASP A 177 23.17 28.36 -20.65
C ASP A 177 23.56 27.90 -19.24
N LEU A 178 22.67 27.18 -18.53
CA LEU A 178 22.91 26.63 -17.20
C LEU A 178 22.99 25.09 -17.20
N ASP A 179 23.01 24.42 -18.36
CA ASP A 179 23.03 22.95 -18.45
C ASP A 179 24.28 22.32 -17.84
N LYS A 180 25.40 23.06 -17.73
CA LYS A 180 26.67 22.58 -17.14
C LYS A 180 26.81 22.83 -15.64
N LEU A 181 25.85 23.53 -15.04
CA LEU A 181 25.87 23.88 -13.64
C LEU A 181 25.83 22.61 -12.77
N GLN A 182 26.85 22.40 -11.94
CA GLN A 182 26.95 21.27 -11.00
C GLN A 182 26.60 21.68 -9.57
N ASN A 183 26.89 22.93 -9.21
CA ASN A 183 26.69 23.49 -7.88
C ASN A 183 25.87 24.78 -7.95
N LEU A 184 24.73 24.81 -7.26
CA LEU A 184 23.92 26.01 -7.07
C LEU A 184 23.88 26.34 -5.57
N ASN A 185 24.48 27.46 -5.16
CA ASN A 185 24.46 27.93 -3.78
C ASN A 185 23.68 29.25 -3.72
N VAL A 186 22.65 29.34 -2.89
CA VAL A 186 21.78 30.51 -2.77
C VAL A 186 21.54 30.83 -1.31
N VAL A 187 21.90 32.05 -0.90
CA VAL A 187 21.47 32.68 0.35
C VAL A 187 20.57 33.85 -0.04
N THR A 188 19.34 33.91 0.48
CA THR A 188 18.38 34.95 0.07
C THR A 188 17.55 35.48 1.23
N ASP A 189 17.37 36.79 1.30
CA ASP A 189 16.42 37.47 2.19
C ASP A 189 15.02 37.66 1.57
N GLY A 190 14.91 37.54 0.24
CA GLY A 190 13.66 37.61 -0.52
C GLY A 190 13.40 36.36 -1.36
N LYS A 191 12.54 36.48 -2.37
CA LYS A 191 12.31 35.41 -3.35
C LYS A 191 13.50 35.28 -4.30
N PHE A 192 14.00 34.06 -4.50
CA PHE A 192 14.93 33.72 -5.57
C PHE A 192 14.25 32.84 -6.62
N ASP A 193 14.38 33.17 -7.92
CA ASP A 193 13.91 32.34 -9.03
C ASP A 193 14.87 32.33 -10.24
N ILE A 194 14.80 31.26 -11.02
CA ILE A 194 15.50 31.12 -12.31
C ILE A 194 14.47 31.03 -13.43
N ALA A 195 14.66 31.83 -14.48
CA ALA A 195 13.80 31.83 -15.66
C ALA A 195 14.56 31.52 -16.96
N THR A 196 13.81 31.19 -18.00
CA THR A 196 14.26 30.79 -19.35
C THR A 196 15.01 29.46 -19.41
N ALA A 197 15.85 29.14 -18.43
CA ALA A 197 16.45 27.83 -18.29
C ALA A 197 15.34 26.77 -18.15
N ALA A 198 15.33 25.78 -19.04
CA ALA A 198 14.34 24.70 -18.99
C ALA A 198 14.75 23.61 -17.98
N THR A 199 16.06 23.37 -17.90
CA THR A 199 16.68 22.27 -17.16
C THR A 199 18.03 22.71 -16.58
N LEU A 200 18.42 22.16 -15.44
CA LEU A 200 19.79 22.19 -14.93
C LEU A 200 20.39 20.79 -15.04
N LYS A 201 20.75 20.36 -16.25
CA LYS A 201 21.11 18.95 -16.54
C LYS A 201 22.30 18.44 -15.72
N GLY A 202 23.31 19.29 -15.55
CA GLY A 202 24.54 18.97 -14.86
C GLY A 202 24.45 19.03 -13.33
N ILE A 203 23.30 19.39 -12.76
CA ILE A 203 23.22 19.71 -11.33
C ILE A 203 23.50 18.46 -10.49
N SER A 204 24.24 18.66 -9.40
CA SER A 204 24.58 17.60 -8.44
C SER A 204 24.38 18.06 -7.00
N THR A 205 24.68 19.33 -6.70
CA THR A 205 24.52 19.91 -5.36
C THR A 205 23.78 21.23 -5.46
N ILE A 206 22.76 21.37 -4.62
CA ILE A 206 21.95 22.58 -4.48
C ILE A 206 21.90 22.93 -3.00
N ASN A 207 22.45 24.07 -2.60
CA ASN A 207 22.40 24.57 -1.24
C ASN A 207 21.58 25.86 -1.21
N LEU A 208 20.49 25.87 -0.46
CA LEU A 208 19.54 26.98 -0.38
C LEU A 208 19.38 27.39 1.08
N SER A 209 19.54 28.67 1.38
CA SER A 209 19.34 29.18 2.74
C SER A 209 18.77 30.58 2.79
N GLY A 210 18.19 30.93 3.93
CA GLY A 210 17.77 32.29 4.24
C GLY A 210 17.26 32.37 5.67
N GLU A 211 17.34 33.54 6.30
CA GLU A 211 16.87 33.74 7.68
C GLU A 211 15.69 34.72 7.76
N ASN A 212 15.48 35.51 6.71
CA ASN A 212 14.41 36.49 6.63
C ASN A 212 13.04 35.80 6.54
N ALA A 213 11.99 36.46 7.04
CA ALA A 213 10.62 35.98 6.93
C ALA A 213 10.16 35.83 5.46
N LYS A 214 10.77 36.58 4.52
CA LYS A 214 10.46 36.55 3.10
C LYS A 214 11.38 35.64 2.28
N SER A 215 12.37 34.99 2.90
CA SER A 215 13.29 34.08 2.22
C SER A 215 12.54 32.93 1.56
N GLN A 216 12.47 32.96 0.22
CA GLN A 216 11.76 31.97 -0.59
C GLN A 216 12.64 31.56 -1.76
N VAL A 217 12.60 30.28 -2.16
CA VAL A 217 13.22 29.81 -3.40
C VAL A 217 12.17 29.15 -4.28
N ASP A 218 12.05 29.61 -5.52
CA ASP A 218 11.09 29.10 -6.50
C ASP A 218 11.82 28.61 -7.77
N LEU A 219 12.03 27.29 -7.83
CA LEU A 219 12.57 26.57 -8.97
C LEU A 219 11.47 25.78 -9.70
N SER A 220 10.19 26.18 -9.56
CA SER A 220 9.06 25.49 -10.21
C SER A 220 9.07 25.59 -11.74
N ALA A 221 9.82 26.55 -12.30
CA ALA A 221 9.98 26.72 -13.75
C ALA A 221 11.06 25.79 -14.34
N VAL A 222 11.98 25.26 -13.53
CA VAL A 222 13.22 24.63 -13.99
C VAL A 222 13.32 23.19 -13.48
N ALA A 223 13.50 22.21 -14.38
CA ALA A 223 13.75 20.83 -13.97
C ALA A 223 15.20 20.64 -13.51
N LEU A 224 15.41 19.80 -12.51
CA LEU A 224 16.70 19.56 -11.88
C LEU A 224 17.24 18.20 -12.32
N GLY A 225 18.41 18.21 -12.98
CA GLY A 225 19.07 17.02 -13.47
C GLY A 225 18.62 16.56 -14.86
N ASP A 226 19.05 15.37 -15.22
CA ASP A 226 18.75 14.67 -16.48
C ASP A 226 18.60 13.17 -16.16
N ALA A 227 17.48 12.56 -16.57
CA ALA A 227 17.20 11.15 -16.32
C ALA A 227 18.29 10.20 -16.87
N ALA A 228 19.06 10.63 -17.87
CA ALA A 228 20.16 9.87 -18.45
C ALA A 228 21.50 10.00 -17.68
N ALA A 229 21.60 10.96 -16.76
CA ALA A 229 22.83 11.25 -16.04
C ALA A 229 23.06 10.28 -14.88
N ALA A 230 24.29 9.80 -14.68
CA ALA A 230 24.62 8.86 -13.59
C ALA A 230 24.87 9.54 -12.23
N GLN A 231 25.05 10.86 -12.21
CA GLN A 231 25.37 11.64 -11.01
C GLN A 231 24.20 11.66 -10.01
N GLY A 232 24.49 11.64 -8.71
CA GLY A 232 23.48 11.92 -7.69
C GLY A 232 23.11 13.41 -7.65
N ILE A 233 21.96 13.72 -7.05
CA ILE A 233 21.49 15.09 -6.79
C ILE A 233 21.20 15.24 -5.30
N VAL A 234 21.85 16.20 -4.66
CA VAL A 234 21.64 16.58 -3.25
C VAL A 234 21.08 17.99 -3.19
N LEU A 235 19.88 18.14 -2.64
CA LEU A 235 19.21 19.40 -2.37
C LEU A 235 19.19 19.65 -0.87
N ASN A 236 19.96 20.62 -0.40
CA ASN A 236 19.96 21.08 0.98
C ASN A 236 19.23 22.41 1.05
N ALA A 237 18.12 22.48 1.79
CA ALA A 237 17.39 23.71 2.05
C ALA A 237 17.32 24.00 3.55
N SER A 238 17.66 25.21 3.96
CA SER A 238 17.63 25.60 5.37
C SER A 238 17.03 26.99 5.64
N GLY A 239 16.10 27.11 6.58
CA GLY A 239 15.62 28.42 7.07
C GLY A 239 14.68 29.18 6.12
N LEU A 240 14.29 28.61 4.98
CA LEU A 240 13.40 29.26 4.01
C LEU A 240 11.98 29.44 4.57
N LYS A 241 11.70 30.62 5.15
CA LYS A 241 10.42 30.94 5.81
C LYS A 241 9.29 31.30 4.84
N GLY A 242 9.65 31.79 3.66
CA GLY A 242 8.73 32.06 2.54
C GLY A 242 8.44 30.83 1.67
N GLY A 243 9.15 29.72 1.89
CA GLY A 243 8.89 28.42 1.24
C GLY A 243 9.91 28.02 0.18
N LEU A 244 9.71 26.82 -0.37
CA LEU A 244 10.53 26.22 -1.41
C LEU A 244 9.64 25.54 -2.45
N SER A 245 9.89 25.76 -3.74
CA SER A 245 9.23 25.04 -4.83
C SER A 245 10.24 24.49 -5.82
N THR A 246 10.09 23.24 -6.27
CA THR A 246 10.87 22.65 -7.36
C THR A 246 9.94 22.01 -8.40
N LYS A 247 10.40 21.90 -9.66
CA LYS A 247 9.58 21.34 -10.75
C LYS A 247 9.59 19.81 -10.79
N SER A 248 10.72 19.22 -11.13
CA SER A 248 10.95 17.78 -11.19
C SER A 248 12.44 17.54 -11.00
N ILE A 249 12.80 16.45 -10.33
CA ILE A 249 14.19 16.05 -10.06
C ILE A 249 14.40 14.69 -10.70
N SER A 250 15.35 14.57 -11.63
CA SER A 250 15.56 13.32 -12.37
C SER A 250 17.04 13.02 -12.56
N THR A 251 17.41 11.77 -12.30
CA THR A 251 18.76 11.24 -12.55
C THR A 251 18.72 9.71 -12.66
N THR A 252 19.82 9.05 -12.98
CA THR A 252 20.03 7.61 -12.76
C THR A 252 20.62 7.34 -11.36
N GLY A 253 21.32 8.31 -10.76
CA GLY A 253 21.93 8.22 -9.42
C GLY A 253 20.96 8.47 -8.26
N ASP A 254 21.48 8.67 -7.05
CA ASP A 254 20.65 8.97 -5.87
C ASP A 254 20.07 10.39 -5.92
N ILE A 255 18.88 10.57 -5.35
CA ILE A 255 18.27 11.88 -5.09
C ILE A 255 18.13 12.02 -3.57
N VAL A 256 18.70 13.07 -2.99
CA VAL A 256 18.61 13.38 -1.56
C VAL A 256 18.10 14.80 -1.39
N ALA A 257 16.99 14.99 -0.68
CA ALA A 257 16.46 16.29 -0.30
C ALA A 257 16.46 16.44 1.23
N ASN A 258 17.31 17.32 1.75
CA ASN A 258 17.42 17.66 3.16
C ASN A 258 16.74 19.01 3.42
N LEU A 259 15.62 18.99 4.15
CA LEU A 259 14.81 20.16 4.47
C LEU A 259 14.96 20.47 5.96
N ASN A 260 15.67 21.55 6.29
CA ASN A 260 16.00 21.91 7.66
C ASN A 260 15.37 23.26 8.06
N ASN A 261 14.56 23.31 9.11
CA ASN A 261 13.96 24.55 9.62
C ASN A 261 13.23 25.38 8.54
N THR A 262 12.64 24.72 7.55
CA THR A 262 11.84 25.37 6.51
C THR A 262 10.44 25.62 7.05
N THR A 263 10.16 26.86 7.45
CA THR A 263 8.86 27.21 8.04
C THR A 263 7.85 27.67 7.00
N GLY A 264 8.23 27.91 5.74
CA GLY A 264 7.27 28.09 4.64
C GLY A 264 6.80 26.76 4.07
N THR A 265 5.78 26.78 3.21
CA THR A 265 5.37 25.56 2.48
C THR A 265 6.50 25.08 1.58
N VAL A 266 6.80 23.78 1.63
CA VAL A 266 7.72 23.11 0.71
C VAL A 266 6.91 22.31 -0.29
N SER A 267 7.12 22.56 -1.58
CA SER A 267 6.51 21.85 -2.70
C SER A 267 7.62 21.30 -3.58
N LEU A 268 8.04 20.07 -3.28
CA LEU A 268 8.95 19.34 -4.15
C LEU A 268 8.17 18.76 -5.34
N GLY A 269 8.76 18.88 -6.52
CA GLY A 269 8.30 18.20 -7.72
C GLY A 269 8.31 16.68 -7.62
N SER A 270 8.05 16.01 -8.74
CA SER A 270 8.33 14.57 -8.83
C SER A 270 9.83 14.31 -8.73
N ALA A 271 10.20 13.19 -8.11
CA ALA A 271 11.59 12.74 -8.04
C ALA A 271 11.69 11.36 -8.69
N THR A 272 12.57 11.18 -9.66
CA THR A 272 12.70 9.94 -10.41
C THR A 272 14.15 9.51 -10.58
N THR A 273 14.44 8.29 -10.14
CA THR A 273 15.71 7.62 -10.37
C THR A 273 15.54 6.21 -10.91
N LYS A 274 16.47 5.80 -11.77
CA LYS A 274 16.49 4.46 -12.37
C LYS A 274 17.25 3.44 -11.54
N THR A 275 18.39 3.83 -10.97
CA THR A 275 19.28 2.91 -10.23
C THR A 275 19.55 3.32 -8.79
N GLY A 276 19.41 4.59 -8.46
CA GLY A 276 19.61 5.10 -7.11
C GLY A 276 18.35 5.05 -6.24
N ASN A 277 18.46 5.71 -5.09
CA ASN A 277 17.40 5.89 -4.11
C ASN A 277 16.84 7.31 -4.18
N VAL A 278 15.60 7.50 -3.70
CA VAL A 278 15.05 8.82 -3.38
C VAL A 278 14.94 8.94 -1.87
N THR A 279 15.66 9.89 -1.28
CA THR A 279 15.63 10.17 0.16
C THR A 279 15.15 11.60 0.40
N ILE A 280 14.13 11.76 1.24
CA ILE A 280 13.63 13.06 1.68
C ILE A 280 13.69 13.07 3.19
N ALA A 281 14.52 13.95 3.76
CA ALA A 281 14.68 14.15 5.19
C ALA A 281 14.12 15.52 5.59
N VAL A 282 13.16 15.53 6.50
CA VAL A 282 12.50 16.74 7.00
C VAL A 282 12.80 16.91 8.48
N ASN A 283 13.45 18.03 8.82
CA ASN A 283 13.86 18.36 10.17
C ASN A 283 13.47 19.80 10.53
N GLY A 284 12.54 19.98 11.46
CA GLY A 284 12.10 21.31 11.92
C GLY A 284 11.18 22.06 10.96
N ALA A 285 10.55 21.38 9.99
CA ALA A 285 9.55 22.02 9.13
C ALA A 285 8.23 22.22 9.88
N THR A 286 7.72 23.45 9.94
CA THR A 286 6.49 23.77 10.70
C THR A 286 5.24 23.86 9.83
N ASN A 287 5.41 24.08 8.53
CA ASN A 287 4.33 24.13 7.54
C ASN A 287 4.36 22.87 6.66
N SER A 288 3.48 22.79 5.66
CA SER A 288 3.33 21.60 4.84
C SER A 288 4.56 21.29 3.99
N VAL A 289 4.94 20.01 3.93
CA VAL A 289 5.89 19.46 2.97
C VAL A 289 5.15 18.54 2.02
N ASN A 290 5.15 18.91 0.75
CA ASN A 290 4.47 18.19 -0.32
C ASN A 290 5.49 17.70 -1.33
N THR A 291 5.34 16.46 -1.80
CA THR A 291 6.12 15.91 -2.90
C THR A 291 5.20 15.54 -4.05
N GLY A 292 5.71 15.62 -5.28
CA GLY A 292 5.13 14.89 -6.40
C GLY A 292 5.35 13.37 -6.26
N ASP A 293 5.16 12.66 -7.37
CA ASP A 293 5.42 11.22 -7.42
C ASP A 293 6.91 10.91 -7.19
N LEU A 294 7.18 9.87 -6.40
CA LEU A 294 8.51 9.41 -6.06
C LEU A 294 8.76 8.05 -6.72
N GLN A 295 9.79 7.98 -7.55
CA GLN A 295 10.10 6.79 -8.34
C GLN A 295 11.57 6.40 -8.18
N ALA A 296 11.84 5.17 -7.73
CA ALA A 296 13.17 4.59 -7.62
C ALA A 296 13.15 3.17 -8.19
N THR A 297 13.15 3.01 -9.51
CA THR A 297 12.81 1.74 -10.18
C THR A 297 13.58 0.53 -9.65
N ALA A 298 14.89 0.66 -9.42
CA ALA A 298 15.71 -0.39 -8.86
C ALA A 298 16.14 -0.14 -7.40
N GLY A 299 15.81 1.01 -6.83
CA GLY A 299 16.23 1.43 -5.50
C GLY A 299 15.06 1.66 -4.54
N SER A 300 15.33 2.36 -3.45
CA SER A 300 14.36 2.62 -2.39
C SER A 300 13.86 4.06 -2.41
N VAL A 301 12.61 4.25 -1.97
CA VAL A 301 12.07 5.55 -1.60
C VAL A 301 12.03 5.62 -0.07
N VAL A 302 12.71 6.61 0.51
CA VAL A 302 12.72 6.90 1.94
C VAL A 302 12.25 8.32 2.17
N VAL A 303 11.17 8.48 2.93
CA VAL A 303 10.70 9.79 3.41
C VAL A 303 10.73 9.74 4.93
N ASN A 304 11.63 10.51 5.54
CA ASN A 304 11.71 10.68 6.99
C ASN A 304 11.25 12.09 7.37
N ALA A 305 10.09 12.18 8.03
CA ALA A 305 9.50 13.41 8.51
C ALA A 305 9.42 13.49 10.04
N GLU A 306 10.27 12.77 10.77
CA GLU A 306 10.31 12.76 12.24
C GLU A 306 10.45 14.13 12.90
N GLY A 307 11.14 15.06 12.25
CA GLY A 307 11.30 16.42 12.75
C GLY A 307 10.25 17.42 12.25
N SER A 308 9.23 17.00 11.49
CA SER A 308 8.19 17.90 10.99
C SER A 308 7.09 18.11 12.04
N ASN A 309 6.56 19.33 12.14
CA ASN A 309 5.31 19.62 12.84
C ASN A 309 4.14 19.87 11.87
N GLY A 310 4.44 20.17 10.60
CA GLY A 310 3.48 20.44 9.56
C GLY A 310 2.98 19.20 8.82
N ALA A 311 1.96 19.38 7.97
CA ALA A 311 1.38 18.31 7.18
C ALA A 311 2.40 17.74 6.18
N ILE A 312 2.34 16.43 5.94
CA ILE A 312 3.21 15.73 5.00
C ILE A 312 2.34 15.11 3.90
N THR A 313 2.56 15.51 2.65
CA THR A 313 1.92 14.89 1.48
C THR A 313 2.99 14.25 0.61
N VAL A 314 2.92 12.92 0.46
CA VAL A 314 3.74 12.16 -0.48
C VAL A 314 2.86 11.75 -1.66
N GLY A 315 3.32 12.00 -2.88
CA GLY A 315 2.67 11.54 -4.11
C GLY A 315 2.64 10.00 -4.24
N ASN A 316 2.41 9.50 -5.44
CA ASN A 316 2.50 8.06 -5.67
C ASN A 316 3.95 7.58 -5.55
N VAL A 317 4.13 6.34 -5.08
CA VAL A 317 5.44 5.74 -4.84
C VAL A 317 5.60 4.45 -5.64
N THR A 318 6.59 4.43 -6.53
CA THR A 318 6.98 3.23 -7.29
C THR A 318 8.46 2.95 -7.06
N ALA A 319 8.80 1.84 -6.41
CA ALA A 319 10.18 1.55 -6.02
C ALA A 319 10.44 0.06 -5.81
N ALA A 320 11.70 -0.35 -5.64
CA ALA A 320 11.99 -1.68 -5.10
C ALA A 320 11.45 -1.81 -3.67
N SER A 321 11.66 -0.79 -2.83
CA SER A 321 11.07 -0.68 -1.51
C SER A 321 10.69 0.75 -1.14
N ALA A 322 9.71 0.91 -0.25
CA ALA A 322 9.29 2.20 0.29
C ALA A 322 9.32 2.19 1.83
N SER A 323 9.88 3.25 2.41
CA SER A 323 9.85 3.52 3.85
C SER A 323 9.40 4.97 4.06
N ILE A 324 8.20 5.16 4.59
CA ILE A 324 7.60 6.47 4.80
C ILE A 324 7.30 6.63 6.28
N ASN A 325 8.01 7.54 6.93
CA ASN A 325 7.91 7.78 8.36
C ASN A 325 7.43 9.22 8.61
N GLY A 326 6.18 9.38 9.02
CA GLY A 326 5.61 10.65 9.49
C GLY A 326 6.10 11.08 10.87
N GLY A 327 6.75 10.17 11.60
CA GLY A 327 7.37 10.35 12.91
C GLY A 327 6.51 11.11 13.92
N ASN A 328 7.04 12.16 14.54
CA ASN A 328 6.30 12.92 15.56
C ASN A 328 5.42 14.04 14.98
N SER A 329 5.15 14.04 13.67
CA SER A 329 4.36 15.10 13.07
C SER A 329 2.97 15.21 13.69
N SER A 330 2.59 16.43 14.04
CA SER A 330 1.25 16.81 14.45
C SER A 330 0.35 17.16 13.26
N GLY A 331 0.94 17.40 12.09
CA GLY A 331 0.21 17.67 10.86
C GLY A 331 -0.37 16.40 10.24
N ALA A 332 -1.37 16.57 9.38
CA ALA A 332 -1.94 15.45 8.64
C ALA A 332 -0.89 14.81 7.71
N MET A 333 -0.92 13.49 7.61
CA MET A 333 -0.11 12.71 6.68
C MET A 333 -1.00 12.19 5.54
N THR A 334 -0.58 12.41 4.31
CA THR A 334 -1.21 11.83 3.11
C THR A 334 -0.14 11.14 2.28
N VAL A 335 -0.40 9.90 1.91
CA VAL A 335 0.46 9.10 1.03
C VAL A 335 -0.39 8.62 -0.14
N GLY A 336 0.10 8.83 -1.36
CA GLY A 336 -0.52 8.31 -2.59
C GLY A 336 -0.51 6.78 -2.67
N ASN A 337 -0.73 6.25 -3.87
CA ASN A 337 -0.64 4.81 -4.09
C ASN A 337 0.82 4.33 -4.00
N ILE A 338 1.03 3.14 -3.45
CA ILE A 338 2.35 2.53 -3.32
C ILE A 338 2.38 1.22 -4.13
N ALA A 339 3.38 1.08 -5.01
CA ALA A 339 3.66 -0.14 -5.75
C ALA A 339 5.14 -0.51 -5.60
N THR A 340 5.43 -1.53 -4.78
CA THR A 340 6.81 -1.92 -4.43
C THR A 340 6.97 -3.42 -4.20
N THR A 341 8.16 -3.89 -3.82
CA THR A 341 8.34 -5.25 -3.27
C THR A 341 8.07 -5.27 -1.77
N SER A 342 8.43 -4.20 -1.05
CA SER A 342 8.17 -4.05 0.38
C SER A 342 7.82 -2.60 0.74
N ALA A 343 6.78 -2.41 1.54
CA ALA A 343 6.36 -1.10 2.02
C ALA A 343 6.32 -1.05 3.55
N SER A 344 6.93 -0.02 4.14
CA SER A 344 6.84 0.32 5.55
C SER A 344 6.30 1.74 5.69
N ILE A 345 5.19 1.91 6.42
CA ILE A 345 4.60 3.22 6.68
C ILE A 345 4.39 3.36 8.19
N THR A 346 4.93 4.42 8.77
CA THR A 346 4.68 4.81 10.16
C THR A 346 4.11 6.21 10.16
N SER A 347 2.96 6.41 10.79
CA SER A 347 2.34 7.73 10.86
C SER A 347 2.81 8.54 12.07
N GLY A 348 2.48 9.83 12.04
CA GLY A 348 2.51 10.67 13.23
C GLY A 348 1.14 10.82 13.90
N SER A 349 1.05 11.83 14.76
CA SER A 349 -0.12 12.10 15.60
C SER A 349 -1.30 12.75 14.88
N GLY A 350 -1.08 13.38 13.71
CA GLY A 350 -2.14 13.95 12.87
C GLY A 350 -3.01 12.89 12.16
N SER A 351 -4.05 13.33 11.44
CA SER A 351 -4.86 12.45 10.58
C SER A 351 -4.00 11.79 9.50
N THR A 352 -4.30 10.54 9.12
CA THR A 352 -3.51 9.77 8.16
C THR A 352 -4.37 9.20 7.06
N THR A 353 -4.01 9.52 5.81
CA THR A 353 -4.58 8.93 4.60
C THR A 353 -3.49 8.20 3.82
N ILE A 354 -3.73 6.93 3.50
CA ILE A 354 -2.85 6.10 2.67
C ILE A 354 -3.65 5.59 1.49
N GLY A 355 -3.12 5.72 0.27
CA GLY A 355 -3.70 5.16 -0.94
C GLY A 355 -3.70 3.63 -0.97
N THR A 356 -3.87 3.06 -2.16
CA THR A 356 -3.74 1.60 -2.35
C THR A 356 -2.28 1.20 -2.17
N VAL A 357 -2.03 0.07 -1.48
CA VAL A 357 -0.68 -0.46 -1.26
C VAL A 357 -0.56 -1.84 -1.91
N VAL A 358 0.35 -1.98 -2.86
CA VAL A 358 0.69 -3.25 -3.49
C VAL A 358 2.16 -3.55 -3.22
N ALA A 359 2.43 -4.61 -2.46
CA ALA A 359 3.78 -5.09 -2.16
C ALA A 359 3.76 -6.57 -1.76
N GLY A 360 4.91 -7.26 -1.85
CA GLY A 360 5.03 -8.63 -1.32
C GLY A 360 5.00 -8.67 0.21
N SER A 361 5.43 -7.59 0.86
CA SER A 361 5.31 -7.40 2.32
C SER A 361 4.92 -5.96 2.65
N VAL A 362 3.99 -5.79 3.58
CA VAL A 362 3.48 -4.49 4.02
C VAL A 362 3.51 -4.40 5.54
N ALA A 363 4.13 -3.34 6.06
CA ALA A 363 4.07 -2.96 7.47
C ALA A 363 3.48 -1.55 7.57
N ILE A 364 2.36 -1.40 8.26
CA ILE A 364 1.70 -0.11 8.51
C ILE A 364 1.51 0.03 10.01
N ASP A 365 2.12 1.07 10.59
CA ASP A 365 1.98 1.42 12.00
C ASP A 365 1.34 2.79 12.14
N LEU A 366 0.07 2.78 12.53
CA LEU A 366 -0.75 3.95 12.81
C LEU A 366 -1.00 4.16 14.30
N SER A 367 -0.27 3.44 15.17
CA SER A 367 -0.54 3.42 16.61
C SER A 367 -0.37 4.79 17.30
N SER A 368 0.36 5.71 16.67
CA SER A 368 0.58 7.09 17.11
C SER A 368 -0.51 8.06 16.62
N THR A 369 -1.33 7.69 15.63
CA THR A 369 -2.34 8.58 15.02
C THR A 369 -3.49 8.88 15.96
N LEU A 370 -3.80 10.17 16.09
CA LEU A 370 -4.91 10.71 16.89
C LEU A 370 -6.02 11.33 16.03
N GLY A 371 -5.76 11.55 14.74
CA GLY A 371 -6.73 12.08 13.78
C GLY A 371 -7.51 10.98 13.05
N ASP A 372 -8.21 11.36 11.98
CA ASP A 372 -8.93 10.41 11.14
C ASP A 372 -7.96 9.51 10.37
N VAL A 373 -8.35 8.25 10.17
CA VAL A 373 -7.58 7.25 9.41
C VAL A 373 -8.37 6.80 8.19
N ALA A 374 -7.72 6.84 7.03
CA ALA A 374 -8.22 6.22 5.81
C ALA A 374 -7.08 5.44 5.15
N VAL A 375 -7.28 4.14 4.92
CA VAL A 375 -6.30 3.27 4.27
C VAL A 375 -6.98 2.61 3.09
N GLY A 376 -6.38 2.78 1.91
CA GLY A 376 -6.81 2.09 0.71
C GLY A 376 -6.60 0.58 0.83
N LYS A 377 -7.03 -0.14 -0.20
CA LYS A 377 -6.82 -1.58 -0.30
C LYS A 377 -5.33 -1.95 -0.18
N ILE A 378 -5.02 -2.98 0.60
CA ILE A 378 -3.68 -3.56 0.70
C ILE A 378 -3.65 -4.86 -0.11
N THR A 379 -2.70 -5.05 -1.02
CA THR A 379 -2.47 -6.31 -1.74
C THR A 379 -1.06 -6.82 -1.41
N SER A 380 -0.98 -7.89 -0.62
CA SER A 380 0.26 -8.47 -0.10
C SER A 380 0.06 -9.89 0.41
N ASP A 381 1.13 -10.68 0.47
CA ASP A 381 1.16 -12.00 1.11
C ASP A 381 1.56 -11.93 2.59
N ASN A 382 2.23 -10.83 3.00
CA ASN A 382 2.63 -10.61 4.38
C ASN A 382 2.21 -9.21 4.82
N VAL A 383 1.36 -9.11 5.85
CA VAL A 383 0.86 -7.83 6.36
C VAL A 383 1.03 -7.76 7.87
N LEU A 384 1.66 -6.68 8.33
CA LEU A 384 1.55 -6.18 9.69
C LEU A 384 0.81 -4.85 9.66
N PHE A 385 -0.35 -4.78 10.31
CA PHE A 385 -1.15 -3.57 10.40
C PHE A 385 -1.44 -3.26 11.87
N ASN A 386 -0.95 -2.13 12.34
CA ASN A 386 -1.30 -1.57 13.64
C ASN A 386 -2.16 -0.33 13.41
N GLY A 387 -3.44 -0.40 13.73
CA GLY A 387 -4.39 0.70 13.65
C GLY A 387 -4.17 1.73 14.75
N ALA A 388 -4.88 2.86 14.61
CA ALA A 388 -4.85 3.94 15.58
C ALA A 388 -5.59 3.56 16.86
N LYS A 389 -4.92 3.65 18.03
CA LYS A 389 -5.51 3.26 19.33
C LYS A 389 -6.50 4.28 19.89
N LEU A 390 -6.47 5.53 19.41
CA LEU A 390 -7.11 6.68 20.05
C LEU A 390 -8.10 7.38 19.10
N LYS A 391 -9.29 6.79 18.94
CA LYS A 391 -10.62 7.43 18.80
C LYS A 391 -11.61 6.44 18.16
N ASP A 392 -12.71 6.19 18.86
CA ASP A 392 -13.97 5.82 18.19
C ASP A 392 -14.43 7.08 17.43
N ASN A 393 -14.13 7.14 16.13
CA ASN A 393 -14.57 8.25 15.27
C ASN A 393 -16.01 8.03 14.74
N GLY A 394 -16.73 7.03 15.26
CA GLY A 394 -18.10 6.69 14.85
C GLY A 394 -18.22 6.18 13.40
N THR A 395 -17.12 6.04 12.65
CA THR A 395 -17.08 5.50 11.29
C THR A 395 -16.32 4.18 11.33
N ALA A 396 -16.95 3.08 10.93
CA ALA A 396 -16.30 1.77 10.93
C ALA A 396 -15.01 1.82 10.10
N GLY A 397 -13.87 1.53 10.72
CA GLY A 397 -12.59 1.43 10.06
C GLY A 397 -12.51 0.11 9.32
N THR A 398 -12.91 0.07 8.05
CA THR A 398 -12.79 -1.14 7.24
C THR A 398 -11.41 -1.21 6.60
N ILE A 399 -10.63 -2.23 6.95
CA ILE A 399 -9.39 -2.56 6.26
C ILE A 399 -9.65 -3.74 5.33
N THR A 400 -9.23 -3.61 4.07
CA THR A 400 -9.33 -4.69 3.07
C THR A 400 -7.94 -5.17 2.67
N ILE A 401 -7.70 -6.47 2.82
CA ILE A 401 -6.42 -7.12 2.54
C ILE A 401 -6.54 -8.23 1.49
N ASP A 402 -5.59 -8.12 0.57
CA ASP A 402 -5.25 -8.81 -0.66
C ASP A 402 -5.29 -10.31 -0.83
N ALA A 403 -4.43 -11.05 -0.14
CA ALA A 403 -3.58 -12.08 -0.78
C ALA A 403 -3.05 -11.69 -2.18
N SER A 404 -1.73 -11.66 -2.33
CA SER A 404 -1.16 -11.45 -3.66
C SER A 404 -1.07 -12.79 -4.40
N THR A 405 0.05 -13.08 -5.06
CA THR A 405 0.24 -14.31 -5.83
C THR A 405 0.92 -15.44 -5.05
N GLY A 406 1.26 -15.24 -3.78
CA GLY A 406 1.92 -16.26 -2.97
C GLY A 406 0.99 -17.38 -2.51
N ALA A 407 1.58 -18.53 -2.19
CA ALA A 407 0.88 -19.67 -1.62
C ALA A 407 0.50 -19.45 -0.16
N ASN A 408 1.32 -18.72 0.60
CA ASN A 408 1.11 -18.48 2.01
C ASN A 408 0.74 -17.01 2.23
N PHE A 409 -0.44 -16.76 2.79
CA PHE A 409 -0.89 -15.45 3.21
C PHE A 409 -0.86 -15.34 4.74
N VAL A 410 -0.20 -14.32 5.26
CA VAL A 410 -0.12 -14.02 6.70
C VAL A 410 -0.48 -12.56 6.93
N ALA A 411 -1.43 -12.32 7.83
CA ALA A 411 -1.78 -10.99 8.30
C ALA A 411 -1.81 -10.94 9.82
N THR A 412 -1.13 -9.95 10.41
CA THR A 412 -1.31 -9.54 11.80
C THR A 412 -1.97 -8.17 11.80
N VAL A 413 -3.19 -8.08 12.32
CA VAL A 413 -4.01 -6.86 12.32
C VAL A 413 -4.38 -6.53 13.75
N ASN A 414 -3.90 -5.39 14.24
CA ASN A 414 -4.22 -4.85 15.55
C ASN A 414 -5.07 -3.60 15.35
N GLY A 415 -6.31 -3.61 15.83
CA GLY A 415 -7.26 -2.50 15.78
C GLY A 415 -7.14 -1.51 16.94
N GLY A 416 -7.97 -0.48 16.90
CA GLY A 416 -8.16 0.53 17.93
C GLY A 416 -9.34 0.22 18.86
N LEU A 417 -9.79 1.22 19.63
CA LEU A 417 -10.90 1.11 20.58
C LEU A 417 -12.30 1.32 19.93
N GLY A 418 -12.48 0.98 18.64
CA GLY A 418 -13.67 1.35 17.85
C GLY A 418 -14.38 0.20 17.13
N LYS A 419 -15.10 0.53 16.04
CA LYS A 419 -15.83 -0.38 15.13
C LYS A 419 -14.94 -0.86 13.99
N ASP A 420 -13.98 -1.72 14.31
CA ASP A 420 -13.01 -2.19 13.33
C ASP A 420 -13.53 -3.39 12.56
N ALA A 421 -13.47 -3.30 11.22
CA ALA A 421 -13.86 -4.38 10.33
C ALA A 421 -12.67 -4.79 9.46
N LEU A 422 -12.45 -6.10 9.36
CA LEU A 422 -11.39 -6.67 8.53
C LEU A 422 -12.02 -7.49 7.41
N THR A 423 -11.70 -7.15 6.17
CA THR A 423 -12.00 -7.97 5.00
C THR A 423 -10.70 -8.59 4.50
N VAL A 424 -10.64 -9.91 4.45
CA VAL A 424 -9.53 -10.65 3.83
C VAL A 424 -10.07 -11.42 2.66
N LYS A 425 -9.36 -11.34 1.54
CA LYS A 425 -9.62 -12.20 0.39
C LYS A 425 -8.41 -13.02 0.01
N GLY A 426 -8.66 -14.25 -0.41
CA GLY A 426 -7.62 -15.11 -0.97
C GLY A 426 -7.54 -15.00 -2.49
N SER A 427 -6.50 -15.58 -3.07
CA SER A 427 -6.30 -15.65 -4.52
C SER A 427 -6.26 -17.10 -5.01
N ALA A 428 -6.28 -17.31 -6.33
CA ALA A 428 -6.25 -18.64 -6.93
C ALA A 428 -4.96 -19.44 -6.64
N THR A 429 -3.92 -18.79 -6.13
CA THR A 429 -2.68 -19.44 -5.71
C THR A 429 -2.57 -19.62 -4.21
N THR A 430 -3.47 -19.03 -3.41
CA THR A 430 -3.44 -19.12 -1.95
C THR A 430 -3.77 -20.53 -1.49
N GLU A 431 -2.82 -21.15 -0.78
CA GLU A 431 -2.93 -22.48 -0.20
C GLU A 431 -3.14 -22.40 1.32
N THR A 432 -2.57 -21.39 2.00
CA THR A 432 -2.75 -21.17 3.43
C THR A 432 -3.07 -19.72 3.75
N ILE A 433 -4.04 -19.49 4.64
CA ILE A 433 -4.38 -18.17 5.18
C ILE A 433 -4.15 -18.21 6.69
N LYS A 434 -3.34 -17.30 7.22
CA LYS A 434 -3.16 -17.09 8.66
C LYS A 434 -3.45 -15.64 9.04
N ILE A 435 -4.40 -15.45 9.95
CA ILE A 435 -4.80 -14.14 10.45
C ILE A 435 -4.65 -14.13 11.97
N ALA A 436 -3.96 -13.13 12.50
CA ALA A 436 -3.74 -12.94 13.93
C ALA A 436 -3.87 -11.47 14.33
N GLY A 437 -3.85 -11.21 15.64
CA GLY A 437 -3.88 -9.85 16.21
C GLY A 437 -5.08 -9.63 17.10
N ASP A 438 -5.42 -8.37 17.34
CA ASP A 438 -6.52 -7.98 18.22
C ASP A 438 -7.24 -6.78 17.64
N LEU A 439 -8.48 -6.94 17.19
CA LEU A 439 -9.31 -5.85 16.66
C LEU A 439 -9.88 -4.93 17.76
N GLY A 440 -9.57 -5.19 19.03
CA GLY A 440 -10.02 -4.40 20.18
C GLY A 440 -11.40 -4.83 20.71
N LEU A 441 -11.75 -4.33 21.91
CA LEU A 441 -13.04 -4.55 22.58
C LEU A 441 -13.92 -3.29 22.51
N GLY A 442 -14.06 -2.71 21.31
CA GLY A 442 -14.39 -1.30 21.09
C GLY A 442 -15.86 -0.91 20.89
N GLY A 443 -16.85 -1.64 21.41
CA GLY A 443 -18.25 -1.23 21.25
C GLY A 443 -19.25 -1.98 22.14
N THR A 444 -20.39 -1.33 22.43
CA THR A 444 -21.49 -1.92 23.23
C THR A 444 -22.37 -2.90 22.44
N THR A 445 -22.11 -3.09 21.14
CA THR A 445 -22.91 -3.94 20.26
C THR A 445 -22.00 -4.89 19.47
N PRO A 446 -22.18 -6.23 19.57
CA PRO A 446 -21.32 -7.22 18.91
C PRO A 446 -21.26 -7.15 17.37
N ALA A 447 -22.20 -6.47 16.71
CA ALA A 447 -22.36 -6.49 15.24
C ALA A 447 -21.31 -5.67 14.45
N ASP A 448 -20.59 -4.76 15.11
CA ASP A 448 -19.69 -3.82 14.42
C ASP A 448 -18.24 -4.33 14.31
N GLN A 449 -17.88 -5.41 15.04
CA GLN A 449 -16.56 -6.04 15.03
C GLN A 449 -16.62 -7.33 14.20
N LYS A 450 -16.21 -7.25 12.93
CA LYS A 450 -16.42 -8.35 11.97
C LYS A 450 -15.16 -8.67 11.16
N LEU A 451 -14.87 -9.97 11.05
CA LEU A 451 -14.06 -10.54 9.99
C LEU A 451 -14.96 -10.97 8.82
N THR A 452 -14.67 -10.47 7.62
CA THR A 452 -15.26 -10.95 6.37
C THR A 452 -14.20 -11.67 5.56
N LEU A 453 -14.43 -12.95 5.27
CA LEU A 453 -13.59 -13.75 4.40
C LEU A 453 -14.26 -13.85 3.02
N ASP A 454 -13.54 -13.41 1.98
CA ASP A 454 -13.91 -13.63 0.59
C ASP A 454 -12.97 -14.70 0.00
N LEU A 455 -13.46 -15.92 -0.03
CA LEU A 455 -12.70 -17.10 -0.44
C LEU A 455 -13.07 -17.57 -1.85
N ASP A 456 -13.88 -16.82 -2.60
CA ASP A 456 -14.39 -17.26 -3.91
C ASP A 456 -13.27 -17.56 -4.91
N ALA A 457 -12.17 -16.80 -4.86
CA ALA A 457 -11.00 -17.03 -5.70
C ALA A 457 -10.04 -18.09 -5.13
N SER A 458 -10.21 -18.55 -3.88
CA SER A 458 -9.25 -19.39 -3.14
C SER A 458 -9.37 -20.88 -3.49
N THR A 459 -9.23 -21.24 -4.77
CA THR A 459 -9.50 -22.59 -5.25
C THR A 459 -8.55 -23.68 -4.71
N LYS A 460 -7.41 -23.27 -4.13
CA LYS A 460 -6.37 -24.16 -3.59
C LYS A 460 -6.25 -24.16 -2.07
N LEU A 461 -7.18 -23.52 -1.36
CA LEU A 461 -7.09 -23.38 0.09
C LEU A 461 -7.02 -24.77 0.76
N SER A 462 -6.00 -24.97 1.59
CA SER A 462 -5.76 -26.19 2.36
C SER A 462 -5.69 -25.93 3.86
N SER A 463 -5.44 -24.68 4.28
CA SER A 463 -5.44 -24.27 5.68
C SER A 463 -5.95 -22.84 5.88
N LEU A 464 -6.83 -22.66 6.86
CA LEU A 464 -7.35 -21.37 7.32
C LEU A 464 -7.13 -21.29 8.85
N ASP A 465 -6.21 -20.45 9.28
CA ASP A 465 -5.88 -20.24 10.70
C ASP A 465 -6.25 -18.81 11.12
N ILE A 466 -7.37 -18.67 11.82
CA ILE A 466 -7.83 -17.42 12.43
C ILE A 466 -7.76 -17.45 13.96
N SER A 467 -7.18 -18.50 14.53
CA SER A 467 -7.09 -18.72 15.99
C SER A 467 -6.30 -17.67 16.75
N GLY A 468 -5.41 -16.96 16.05
CA GLY A 468 -4.62 -15.87 16.62
C GLY A 468 -5.36 -14.53 16.67
N LEU A 469 -6.56 -14.42 16.10
CA LEU A 469 -7.32 -13.17 16.01
C LEU A 469 -8.29 -13.03 17.18
N LYS A 470 -8.26 -11.88 17.85
CA LYS A 470 -9.12 -11.55 19.01
C LYS A 470 -10.01 -10.35 18.72
N GLY A 471 -11.02 -10.16 19.56
CA GLY A 471 -11.89 -8.98 19.52
C GLY A 471 -13.05 -9.08 18.52
N LEU A 472 -13.37 -10.27 18.02
CA LEU A 472 -14.54 -10.50 17.16
C LEU A 472 -15.81 -10.58 17.99
N GLY A 473 -16.86 -9.87 17.56
CA GLY A 473 -18.18 -9.89 18.19
C GLY A 473 -19.27 -10.57 17.34
N ALA A 474 -19.04 -10.68 16.03
CA ALA A 474 -19.96 -11.29 15.08
C ALA A 474 -19.45 -12.65 14.58
N ALA A 475 -20.38 -13.50 14.13
CA ALA A 475 -20.03 -14.77 13.52
C ALA A 475 -19.22 -14.58 12.22
N THR A 476 -18.25 -15.46 11.99
CA THR A 476 -17.42 -15.48 10.79
C THR A 476 -17.96 -16.52 9.81
N ALA A 477 -18.38 -16.07 8.63
CA ALA A 477 -18.80 -16.97 7.55
C ALA A 477 -17.58 -17.45 6.76
N ILE A 478 -17.51 -18.76 6.53
CA ILE A 478 -16.46 -19.45 5.76
C ILE A 478 -17.15 -20.23 4.64
N ASP A 479 -17.03 -19.75 3.39
CA ASP A 479 -17.60 -20.43 2.21
C ASP A 479 -16.48 -21.12 1.41
N LEU A 480 -16.57 -22.45 1.28
CA LEU A 480 -15.57 -23.28 0.62
C LEU A 480 -16.03 -23.82 -0.74
N LYS A 481 -17.10 -23.28 -1.32
CA LYS A 481 -17.72 -23.79 -2.56
C LYS A 481 -16.76 -23.97 -3.76
N ASN A 482 -15.67 -23.19 -3.83
CA ASN A 482 -14.73 -23.25 -4.97
C ASN A 482 -13.42 -23.99 -4.66
N VAL A 483 -13.25 -24.51 -3.45
CA VAL A 483 -12.02 -25.20 -3.02
C VAL A 483 -11.98 -26.62 -3.57
N VAL A 484 -11.05 -26.89 -4.49
CA VAL A 484 -10.83 -28.24 -5.05
C VAL A 484 -9.36 -28.38 -5.47
N VAL A 485 -8.65 -29.30 -4.82
CA VAL A 485 -7.27 -29.70 -5.17
C VAL A 485 -7.23 -31.20 -5.40
N ASP A 486 -6.69 -31.63 -6.54
CA ASP A 486 -6.59 -33.04 -6.91
C ASP A 486 -7.91 -33.82 -6.72
N ASN A 487 -9.02 -33.20 -7.14
CA ASN A 487 -10.37 -33.74 -7.03
C ASN A 487 -10.89 -33.91 -5.59
N LYS A 488 -10.34 -33.17 -4.63
CA LYS A 488 -10.70 -33.24 -3.20
C LYS A 488 -10.87 -31.85 -2.62
N LEU A 489 -11.72 -31.74 -1.60
CA LEU A 489 -11.78 -30.58 -0.71
C LEU A 489 -11.23 -31.03 0.63
N ILE A 490 -10.01 -30.60 0.96
CA ILE A 490 -9.36 -30.90 2.23
C ILE A 490 -8.90 -29.58 2.84
N VAL A 491 -9.49 -29.19 3.96
CA VAL A 491 -9.16 -27.92 4.63
C VAL A 491 -8.99 -28.12 6.13
N ASP A 492 -7.83 -27.71 6.65
CA ASP A 492 -7.58 -27.55 8.08
C ASP A 492 -8.02 -26.15 8.53
N ILE A 493 -8.99 -26.08 9.44
CA ILE A 493 -9.58 -24.83 9.92
C ILE A 493 -9.26 -24.68 11.41
N LYS A 494 -8.62 -23.57 11.76
CA LYS A 494 -8.43 -23.16 13.16
C LYS A 494 -9.24 -21.90 13.41
N GLY A 495 -10.40 -22.09 14.01
CA GLY A 495 -11.35 -21.04 14.39
C GLY A 495 -10.86 -20.21 15.57
N ASN A 496 -11.70 -19.30 16.04
CA ASN A 496 -11.41 -18.45 17.19
C ASN A 496 -12.53 -18.59 18.26
N ASP A 497 -12.64 -17.64 19.18
CA ASP A 497 -13.66 -17.70 20.24
C ASP A 497 -15.06 -17.21 19.77
N ALA A 498 -15.16 -16.60 18.59
CA ALA A 498 -16.43 -16.23 17.96
C ALA A 498 -17.02 -17.42 17.19
N ALA A 499 -18.33 -17.36 16.90
CA ALA A 499 -18.98 -18.40 16.11
C ALA A 499 -18.48 -18.44 14.67
N GLU A 500 -18.13 -19.61 14.16
CA GLU A 500 -17.87 -19.85 12.74
C GLU A 500 -19.05 -20.58 12.05
N THR A 501 -19.44 -20.09 10.87
CA THR A 501 -20.42 -20.76 10.00
C THR A 501 -19.73 -21.20 8.71
N ILE A 502 -19.52 -22.50 8.57
CA ILE A 502 -18.83 -23.10 7.42
C ILE A 502 -19.85 -23.65 6.44
N THR A 503 -19.75 -23.27 5.17
CA THR A 503 -20.62 -23.77 4.08
C THR A 503 -19.79 -24.48 3.01
N VAL A 504 -20.22 -25.68 2.65
CA VAL A 504 -19.61 -26.50 1.59
C VAL A 504 -20.68 -26.86 0.56
N ALA A 505 -20.58 -26.26 -0.63
CA ALA A 505 -21.52 -26.45 -1.74
C ALA A 505 -20.79 -26.61 -3.09
N THR A 506 -19.77 -27.46 -3.12
CA THR A 506 -18.82 -27.56 -4.25
C THR A 506 -19.47 -28.09 -5.54
N PRO A 507 -19.35 -27.37 -6.69
CA PRO A 507 -20.06 -27.70 -7.93
C PRO A 507 -19.20 -28.43 -8.98
N THR A 508 -18.59 -29.57 -8.65
CA THR A 508 -17.73 -30.29 -9.61
C THR A 508 -17.95 -31.81 -9.62
N ALA A 509 -18.14 -32.35 -10.82
CA ALA A 509 -18.32 -33.79 -11.07
C ALA A 509 -17.09 -34.65 -10.82
N THR A 510 -15.94 -34.02 -10.57
CA THR A 510 -14.71 -34.73 -10.24
C THR A 510 -14.48 -34.87 -8.74
N LEU A 511 -15.20 -34.13 -7.88
CA LEU A 511 -14.99 -34.18 -6.43
C LEU A 511 -15.21 -35.59 -5.89
N THR A 512 -14.22 -36.12 -5.18
CA THR A 512 -14.22 -37.49 -4.63
C THR A 512 -14.29 -37.53 -3.10
N GLU A 513 -13.83 -36.47 -2.44
CA GLU A 513 -13.68 -36.42 -0.98
C GLU A 513 -13.90 -34.99 -0.48
N ILE A 514 -14.65 -34.86 0.62
CA ILE A 514 -14.73 -33.66 1.45
C ILE A 514 -14.16 -34.04 2.82
N LYS A 515 -13.11 -33.36 3.26
CA LYS A 515 -12.50 -33.55 4.59
C LYS A 515 -12.27 -32.19 5.24
N LEU A 516 -12.81 -32.01 6.44
CA LEU A 516 -12.54 -30.84 7.28
C LEU A 516 -11.86 -31.31 8.56
N SER A 517 -10.85 -30.58 9.02
CA SER A 517 -10.14 -30.87 10.26
C SER A 517 -9.76 -29.59 10.99
N GLY A 518 -9.25 -29.71 12.21
CA GLY A 518 -8.72 -28.60 13.00
C GLY A 518 -9.60 -28.24 14.19
N ASP A 519 -9.24 -27.16 14.89
CA ASP A 519 -9.93 -26.73 16.12
C ASP A 519 -10.73 -25.45 15.84
N LEU A 520 -12.06 -25.53 15.90
CA LEU A 520 -12.96 -24.41 15.69
C LEU A 520 -13.10 -23.49 16.92
N GLY A 521 -12.38 -23.76 18.02
CA GLY A 521 -12.34 -22.87 19.17
C GLY A 521 -13.65 -22.79 19.96
N GLY A 522 -13.86 -21.65 20.62
CA GLY A 522 -14.87 -21.45 21.66
C GLY A 522 -16.27 -21.05 21.19
N GLY A 523 -16.47 -20.79 19.89
CA GLY A 523 -17.72 -20.31 19.32
C GLY A 523 -18.88 -21.33 19.31
N GLU A 524 -20.10 -20.83 19.05
CA GLU A 524 -21.23 -21.68 18.63
C GLU A 524 -21.08 -21.98 17.13
N ASN A 525 -20.32 -23.03 16.82
CA ASN A 525 -19.90 -23.34 15.46
C ASN A 525 -20.97 -24.15 14.70
N SER A 526 -21.06 -23.90 13.39
CA SER A 526 -22.00 -24.60 12.51
C SER A 526 -21.37 -24.94 11.17
N ILE A 527 -21.68 -26.13 10.66
CA ILE A 527 -21.23 -26.60 9.35
C ILE A 527 -22.43 -27.06 8.53
N SER A 528 -22.55 -26.56 7.30
CA SER A 528 -23.54 -27.02 6.34
C SER A 528 -22.85 -27.58 5.10
N ILE A 529 -23.03 -28.89 4.87
CA ILE A 529 -22.49 -29.62 3.72
C ILE A 529 -23.68 -30.05 2.86
N THR A 530 -23.86 -29.33 1.75
CA THR A 530 -24.85 -29.67 0.73
C THR A 530 -24.12 -29.69 -0.62
N PRO A 531 -23.42 -30.79 -0.96
CA PRO A 531 -22.75 -30.89 -2.24
C PRO A 531 -23.79 -30.70 -3.35
N THR A 532 -23.44 -30.01 -4.43
CA THR A 532 -24.42 -29.78 -5.49
C THR A 532 -24.71 -31.09 -6.24
N ALA A 533 -25.81 -31.13 -7.01
CA ALA A 533 -26.14 -32.27 -7.88
C ALA A 533 -25.02 -32.61 -8.88
N ALA A 534 -24.10 -31.67 -9.16
CA ALA A 534 -22.95 -31.90 -10.02
C ALA A 534 -21.90 -32.83 -9.39
N ALA A 535 -21.82 -32.96 -8.05
CA ALA A 535 -20.78 -33.70 -7.32
C ALA A 535 -20.97 -35.23 -7.34
N VAL A 536 -21.20 -35.81 -8.52
CA VAL A 536 -21.55 -37.23 -8.73
C VAL A 536 -20.43 -38.23 -8.44
N ALA A 537 -19.19 -37.77 -8.26
CA ALA A 537 -18.03 -38.61 -7.97
C ALA A 537 -17.73 -38.72 -6.46
N LEU A 538 -18.47 -38.02 -5.60
CA LEU A 538 -18.21 -37.94 -4.17
C LEU A 538 -18.39 -39.32 -3.53
N THR A 539 -17.36 -39.78 -2.81
CA THR A 539 -17.33 -41.08 -2.14
C THR A 539 -17.28 -40.97 -0.62
N THR A 540 -16.73 -39.88 -0.11
CA THR A 540 -16.47 -39.71 1.33
C THR A 540 -16.70 -38.28 1.78
N ILE A 541 -17.34 -38.14 2.94
CA ILE A 541 -17.35 -36.92 3.75
C ILE A 541 -16.73 -37.28 5.10
N ASP A 542 -15.72 -36.54 5.55
CA ASP A 542 -14.97 -36.85 6.77
C ASP A 542 -14.77 -35.59 7.63
N LEU A 543 -15.47 -35.53 8.76
CA LEU A 543 -15.44 -34.45 9.75
C LEU A 543 -14.81 -34.88 11.08
N SER A 544 -14.34 -36.12 11.16
CA SER A 544 -13.79 -36.73 12.39
C SER A 544 -12.53 -36.03 12.93
N GLY A 545 -11.88 -35.21 12.09
CA GLY A 545 -10.71 -34.43 12.47
C GLY A 545 -11.01 -33.08 13.11
N LEU A 546 -12.28 -32.74 13.35
CA LEU A 546 -12.70 -31.47 13.94
C LEU A 546 -12.78 -31.55 15.47
N THR A 547 -12.32 -30.48 16.11
CA THR A 547 -12.54 -30.20 17.54
C THR A 547 -13.12 -28.80 17.71
N PHE A 548 -13.65 -28.49 18.90
CA PHE A 548 -14.27 -27.19 19.21
C PHE A 548 -14.00 -26.80 20.67
N THR A 549 -12.75 -26.47 20.99
CA THR A 549 -12.31 -26.25 22.38
C THR A 549 -13.06 -25.09 23.04
N GLY A 550 -13.96 -25.41 23.98
CA GLY A 550 -14.69 -24.42 24.78
C GLY A 550 -16.00 -23.90 24.19
N GLY A 551 -16.41 -24.42 23.02
CA GLY A 551 -17.61 -24.04 22.30
C GLY A 551 -18.60 -25.17 22.08
N SER A 552 -19.39 -25.06 21.03
CA SER A 552 -20.28 -26.11 20.53
C SER A 552 -20.13 -26.27 19.02
N LEU A 553 -20.52 -27.42 18.49
CA LEU A 553 -20.53 -27.70 17.06
C LEU A 553 -21.86 -28.34 16.69
N SER A 554 -22.47 -27.83 15.62
CA SER A 554 -23.59 -28.47 14.93
C SER A 554 -23.25 -28.68 13.47
N THR A 555 -23.51 -29.87 12.92
CA THR A 555 -23.30 -30.13 11.50
C THR A 555 -24.58 -30.56 10.83
N THR A 556 -24.73 -30.18 9.56
CA THR A 556 -25.82 -30.63 8.71
C THR A 556 -25.23 -31.12 7.40
N ILE A 557 -25.43 -32.41 7.11
CA ILE A 557 -25.03 -33.06 5.87
C ILE A 557 -26.31 -33.45 5.12
N THR A 558 -26.52 -32.85 3.96
CA THR A 558 -27.68 -33.18 3.10
C THR A 558 -27.21 -33.78 1.79
N LEU A 559 -27.52 -35.06 1.59
CA LEU A 559 -27.28 -35.73 0.31
C LEU A 559 -28.42 -35.48 -0.68
N LEU A 560 -28.05 -35.43 -1.95
CA LEU A 560 -28.99 -35.38 -3.08
C LEU A 560 -29.02 -36.75 -3.79
N ALA A 561 -30.06 -36.96 -4.60
CA ALA A 561 -30.27 -38.20 -5.34
C ALA A 561 -29.10 -38.52 -6.30
N GLU A 562 -28.36 -37.50 -6.74
CA GLU A 562 -27.21 -37.65 -7.63
C GLU A 562 -25.95 -38.20 -6.94
N HIS A 563 -25.88 -38.18 -5.60
CA HIS A 563 -24.69 -38.58 -4.83
C HIS A 563 -24.61 -40.09 -4.56
N ILE A 564 -24.83 -40.91 -5.60
CA ILE A 564 -24.98 -42.37 -5.51
C ILE A 564 -23.70 -43.17 -5.17
N LYS A 565 -22.56 -42.47 -5.04
CA LYS A 565 -21.24 -43.08 -4.81
C LYS A 565 -20.71 -42.87 -3.39
N ILE A 566 -21.42 -42.08 -2.57
CA ILE A 566 -21.02 -41.85 -1.19
C ILE A 566 -21.11 -43.19 -0.46
N ALA A 567 -19.96 -43.67 0.02
CA ALA A 567 -19.85 -44.91 0.76
C ALA A 567 -19.65 -44.66 2.26
N THR A 568 -19.07 -43.51 2.63
CA THR A 568 -18.70 -43.20 4.01
C THR A 568 -18.99 -41.75 4.35
N ILE A 569 -19.60 -41.54 5.52
CA ILE A 569 -19.73 -40.26 6.19
C ILE A 569 -19.17 -40.44 7.60
N ASN A 570 -18.11 -39.71 7.93
CA ASN A 570 -17.69 -39.58 9.31
C ASN A 570 -18.15 -38.21 9.80
N GLY A 571 -19.01 -38.23 10.79
CA GLY A 571 -19.51 -37.09 11.55
C GLY A 571 -18.42 -36.38 12.33
N SER A 572 -18.83 -35.31 13.00
CA SER A 572 -17.97 -34.54 13.90
C SER A 572 -17.99 -35.13 15.30
N LEU A 573 -17.53 -34.38 16.31
CA LEU A 573 -17.78 -34.70 17.73
C LEU A 573 -18.91 -33.82 18.31
N GLY A 574 -19.67 -33.16 17.45
CA GLY A 574 -20.76 -32.25 17.77
C GLY A 574 -22.08 -32.77 17.22
N ALA A 575 -23.18 -32.04 17.45
CA ALA A 575 -24.50 -32.50 17.07
C ALA A 575 -24.66 -32.55 15.55
N ASP A 576 -24.68 -33.76 15.00
CA ASP A 576 -24.73 -34.01 13.57
C ASP A 576 -26.16 -34.28 13.09
N THR A 577 -26.51 -33.75 11.93
CA THR A 577 -27.77 -34.07 11.24
C THR A 577 -27.45 -34.53 9.83
N ILE A 578 -27.66 -35.82 9.55
CA ILE A 578 -27.29 -36.46 8.29
C ILE A 578 -28.56 -36.91 7.58
N THR A 579 -28.85 -36.31 6.42
CA THR A 579 -30.01 -36.67 5.58
C THR A 579 -29.57 -37.49 4.37
N VAL A 580 -30.14 -38.69 4.26
CA VAL A 580 -29.87 -39.66 3.17
C VAL A 580 -31.08 -39.77 2.23
N LYS A 581 -30.84 -40.07 0.96
CA LYS A 581 -31.84 -40.34 -0.08
C LYS A 581 -31.80 -41.81 -0.53
N ASP A 582 -32.91 -42.29 -1.07
CA ASP A 582 -33.05 -43.60 -1.73
C ASP A 582 -31.85 -43.97 -2.63
N GLU A 583 -31.40 -43.01 -3.43
CA GLU A 583 -30.40 -43.27 -4.47
C GLU A 583 -28.98 -43.42 -3.93
N ASN A 584 -28.72 -43.06 -2.67
CA ASN A 584 -27.37 -43.12 -2.08
C ASN A 584 -26.88 -44.55 -1.83
N LYS A 585 -27.77 -45.56 -1.87
CA LYS A 585 -27.45 -46.98 -1.68
C LYS A 585 -26.79 -47.23 -0.30
N ALA A 586 -25.91 -48.22 -0.19
CA ALA A 586 -25.17 -48.50 1.03
C ALA A 586 -24.24 -47.34 1.44
N VAL A 587 -24.54 -46.73 2.58
CA VAL A 587 -23.73 -45.69 3.23
C VAL A 587 -23.36 -46.16 4.64
N THR A 588 -22.08 -46.08 4.97
CA THR A 588 -21.61 -46.20 6.36
C THR A 588 -21.52 -44.80 6.96
N ILE A 589 -22.21 -44.59 8.06
CA ILE A 589 -22.23 -43.35 8.83
C ILE A 589 -21.54 -43.65 10.16
N ASP A 590 -20.53 -42.88 10.51
CA ASP A 590 -19.96 -42.84 11.86
C ASP A 590 -20.36 -41.49 12.46
N LEU A 591 -21.06 -41.48 13.60
CA LEU A 591 -21.54 -40.25 14.23
C LEU A 591 -20.50 -39.58 15.14
N GLY A 592 -19.35 -40.23 15.36
CA GLY A 592 -18.40 -39.81 16.40
C GLY A 592 -18.75 -40.40 17.77
N ASP A 593 -17.74 -40.73 18.56
CA ASP A 593 -17.93 -41.23 19.92
C ASP A 593 -17.98 -40.05 20.91
N ASP A 594 -19.18 -39.51 21.12
CA ASP A 594 -19.41 -38.36 22.00
C ASP A 594 -20.75 -38.41 22.75
N THR A 595 -21.16 -37.28 23.32
CA THR A 595 -22.42 -37.11 24.07
C THR A 595 -23.35 -36.06 23.44
N ALA A 596 -23.02 -35.59 22.24
CA ALA A 596 -23.90 -34.78 21.43
C ALA A 596 -25.12 -35.60 21.03
N ARG A 597 -26.08 -34.95 20.38
CA ARG A 597 -27.33 -35.59 19.99
C ARG A 597 -27.41 -35.58 18.49
N ASP A 598 -27.19 -36.73 17.90
CA ASP A 598 -27.12 -36.87 16.47
C ASP A 598 -28.45 -37.32 15.88
N ILE A 599 -28.66 -36.98 14.61
CA ILE A 599 -29.87 -37.28 13.87
C ILE A 599 -29.47 -37.88 12.52
N VAL A 600 -29.89 -39.12 12.27
CA VAL A 600 -29.86 -39.71 10.92
C VAL A 600 -31.27 -39.70 10.34
N ASP A 601 -31.51 -38.83 9.36
CA ASP A 601 -32.79 -38.71 8.66
C ASP A 601 -32.83 -39.65 7.45
N LEU A 602 -33.60 -40.72 7.62
CA LEU A 602 -33.88 -41.74 6.61
C LEU A 602 -35.28 -41.58 6.02
N SER A 603 -35.99 -40.48 6.27
CA SER A 603 -37.39 -40.34 5.85
C SER A 603 -37.58 -40.40 4.33
N ALA A 604 -36.51 -40.17 3.57
CA ALA A 604 -36.47 -40.26 2.11
C ALA A 604 -35.72 -41.50 1.60
N VAL A 605 -35.55 -42.54 2.42
CA VAL A 605 -34.93 -43.84 2.07
C VAL A 605 -35.99 -44.94 1.93
N LYS A 606 -35.86 -45.77 0.88
CA LYS A 606 -36.72 -46.90 0.50
C LYS A 606 -36.20 -48.20 1.11
N THR A 607 -36.99 -49.25 0.95
CA THR A 607 -36.68 -50.59 1.42
C THR A 607 -35.38 -51.14 0.88
N ALA A 608 -34.52 -51.65 1.76
CA ALA A 608 -33.41 -52.50 1.37
C ALA A 608 -33.95 -53.73 0.64
N ASN A 609 -33.48 -54.00 -0.57
CA ASN A 609 -33.94 -55.16 -1.34
C ASN A 609 -33.63 -56.49 -0.62
N ALA A 610 -34.61 -57.01 0.13
CA ALA A 610 -34.46 -58.17 1.01
C ALA A 610 -34.56 -59.52 0.28
N THR A 611 -34.33 -59.57 -1.04
CA THR A 611 -34.40 -60.83 -1.81
C THR A 611 -33.23 -61.77 -1.51
N SER A 612 -32.07 -61.24 -1.10
CA SER A 612 -30.87 -61.96 -0.69
C SER A 612 -29.95 -61.07 0.15
N ASP A 613 -29.05 -61.66 0.95
CA ASP A 613 -28.05 -60.91 1.72
C ASP A 613 -27.19 -59.98 0.85
N ALA A 614 -26.85 -60.40 -0.37
CA ALA A 614 -26.11 -59.58 -1.32
C ALA A 614 -26.89 -58.32 -1.74
N LYS A 615 -28.21 -58.44 -1.92
CA LYS A 615 -29.07 -57.31 -2.25
C LYS A 615 -29.34 -56.40 -1.07
N ILE A 616 -29.43 -56.96 0.13
CA ILE A 616 -29.49 -56.16 1.36
C ILE A 616 -28.24 -55.31 1.48
N ALA A 617 -27.05 -55.90 1.29
CA ALA A 617 -25.78 -55.20 1.42
C ALA A 617 -25.58 -54.07 0.39
N GLU A 618 -26.27 -54.09 -0.75
CA GLU A 618 -26.19 -53.01 -1.76
C GLU A 618 -26.85 -51.71 -1.27
N ASP A 619 -27.87 -51.79 -0.42
CA ASP A 619 -28.70 -50.66 0.02
C ASP A 619 -28.63 -50.39 1.53
N LEU A 620 -27.86 -51.19 2.28
CA LEU A 620 -27.84 -51.15 3.74
C LEU A 620 -27.15 -49.89 4.27
N ILE A 621 -27.90 -49.06 4.98
CA ILE A 621 -27.35 -48.00 5.82
C ILE A 621 -26.82 -48.60 7.11
N SER A 622 -25.56 -48.32 7.41
CA SER A 622 -24.91 -48.77 8.64
C SER A 622 -24.46 -47.56 9.46
N ILE A 623 -24.83 -47.50 10.74
CA ILE A 623 -24.55 -46.38 11.64
C ILE A 623 -23.65 -46.86 12.78
N ALA A 624 -22.47 -46.29 12.92
CA ALA A 624 -21.57 -46.50 14.05
C ALA A 624 -21.73 -45.40 15.10
N ASN A 625 -21.34 -45.72 16.34
CA ASN A 625 -21.36 -44.80 17.49
C ASN A 625 -22.74 -44.19 17.80
N PHE A 626 -23.81 -44.98 17.62
CA PHE A 626 -25.16 -44.58 18.03
C PHE A 626 -25.29 -44.66 19.55
N ASN A 627 -25.26 -43.50 20.21
CA ASN A 627 -25.16 -43.29 21.64
C ASN A 627 -26.44 -42.68 22.24
N THR A 628 -26.51 -42.59 23.57
CA THR A 628 -27.66 -42.02 24.29
C THR A 628 -27.97 -40.59 23.83
N GLY A 629 -29.20 -40.36 23.40
CA GLY A 629 -29.72 -39.07 22.94
C GLY A 629 -29.88 -38.97 21.42
N ASP A 630 -29.17 -39.83 20.68
CA ASP A 630 -29.20 -39.90 19.22
C ASP A 630 -30.53 -40.42 18.70
N SER A 631 -30.87 -40.04 17.47
CA SER A 631 -32.09 -40.49 16.82
C SER A 631 -31.95 -40.89 15.36
N ILE A 632 -32.78 -41.85 14.97
CA ILE A 632 -32.99 -42.25 13.58
C ILE A 632 -34.42 -41.91 13.21
N LYS A 633 -34.58 -41.02 12.24
CA LYS A 633 -35.88 -40.59 11.74
C LYS A 633 -36.31 -41.44 10.55
N PHE A 634 -37.43 -42.13 10.70
CA PHE A 634 -38.01 -43.00 9.68
C PHE A 634 -39.05 -42.27 8.82
N LYS A 635 -39.47 -42.91 7.73
CA LYS A 635 -40.36 -42.35 6.70
C LYS A 635 -41.75 -41.96 7.18
N ALA A 636 -42.25 -42.58 8.24
CA ALA A 636 -43.57 -42.31 8.79
C ALA A 636 -43.58 -42.38 10.32
N ASN A 637 -44.67 -41.95 10.93
CA ASN A 637 -44.87 -42.02 12.38
C ASN A 637 -44.81 -43.48 12.86
N ILE A 638 -43.98 -43.72 13.86
CA ILE A 638 -43.78 -45.02 14.50
C ILE A 638 -44.95 -45.29 15.46
N ALA A 639 -45.72 -46.32 15.15
CA ALA A 639 -46.82 -46.81 15.98
C ALA A 639 -46.31 -47.55 17.22
N SER A 640 -45.24 -48.35 17.08
CA SER A 640 -44.61 -49.05 18.20
C SER A 640 -43.16 -49.41 17.92
N TYR A 641 -42.36 -49.58 18.98
CA TYR A 641 -41.06 -50.22 18.95
C TYR A 641 -41.12 -51.57 19.68
N THR A 642 -40.45 -52.60 19.17
CA THR A 642 -40.37 -53.92 19.81
C THR A 642 -38.97 -54.50 19.70
N ASN A 643 -38.38 -54.83 20.84
CA ASN A 643 -37.16 -55.63 20.93
C ASN A 643 -37.46 -57.12 20.69
N LYS A 644 -36.80 -57.72 19.69
CA LYS A 644 -36.90 -59.14 19.31
C LYS A 644 -35.73 -59.97 19.81
N GLY A 645 -34.74 -59.35 20.45
CA GLY A 645 -33.57 -60.02 21.02
C GLY A 645 -32.65 -60.62 19.96
N ALA A 646 -31.92 -61.66 20.34
CA ALA A 646 -31.05 -62.40 19.44
C ALA A 646 -31.84 -63.38 18.58
N ILE A 647 -31.60 -63.33 17.27
CA ILE A 647 -32.26 -64.19 16.28
C ILE A 647 -31.25 -65.13 15.65
N ASP A 648 -31.57 -66.43 15.71
CA ASP A 648 -30.84 -67.46 15.01
C ASP A 648 -31.32 -67.52 13.55
N GLY A 649 -30.46 -67.10 12.61
CA GLY A 649 -30.72 -67.15 11.18
C GLY A 649 -29.48 -67.55 10.39
N VAL A 650 -29.63 -68.38 9.35
CA VAL A 650 -28.51 -68.78 8.48
C VAL A 650 -28.03 -67.57 7.67
N THR A 651 -28.98 -66.84 7.09
CA THR A 651 -28.79 -65.61 6.31
C THR A 651 -29.40 -64.40 7.03
N LEU A 652 -28.94 -63.18 6.71
CA LEU A 652 -29.52 -61.95 7.25
C LEU A 652 -30.97 -61.80 6.81
N LYS A 653 -31.29 -62.21 5.57
CA LYS A 653 -32.66 -62.29 5.07
C LYS A 653 -33.58 -63.12 5.97
N ASP A 654 -33.12 -64.32 6.38
CA ASP A 654 -33.92 -65.20 7.24
C ASP A 654 -34.11 -64.59 8.64
N ALA A 655 -33.09 -63.90 9.15
CA ALA A 655 -33.17 -63.18 10.42
C ALA A 655 -34.17 -62.02 10.37
N ILE A 656 -34.15 -61.21 9.31
CA ILE A 656 -35.13 -60.12 9.09
C ILE A 656 -36.55 -60.68 9.03
N ALA A 657 -36.78 -61.74 8.27
CA ALA A 657 -38.10 -62.36 8.16
C ALA A 657 -38.62 -62.90 9.50
N SER A 658 -37.72 -63.32 10.39
CA SER A 658 -38.04 -63.78 11.74
C SER A 658 -38.25 -62.63 12.73
N ALA A 659 -37.53 -61.53 12.56
CA ALA A 659 -37.65 -60.34 13.40
C ALA A 659 -38.93 -59.55 13.12
N ASN A 660 -39.29 -59.44 11.84
CA ASN A 660 -40.35 -58.57 11.37
C ASN A 660 -41.72 -58.99 11.94
N GLY A 661 -42.44 -58.04 12.53
CA GLY A 661 -43.79 -58.27 13.05
C GLY A 661 -44.88 -57.91 12.05
N ASP A 662 -46.13 -57.93 12.51
CA ASP A 662 -47.35 -57.74 11.72
C ASP A 662 -48.08 -56.42 11.99
N VAL A 663 -47.45 -55.50 12.74
CA VAL A 663 -48.00 -54.18 13.07
C VAL A 663 -47.43 -53.13 12.11
N ALA A 664 -48.29 -52.51 11.31
CA ALA A 664 -47.88 -51.43 10.42
C ALA A 664 -47.23 -50.26 11.18
N ASN A 665 -46.33 -49.58 10.48
CA ASN A 665 -45.51 -48.47 10.95
C ASN A 665 -44.80 -48.76 12.28
N SER A 666 -44.26 -49.96 12.48
CA SER A 666 -43.57 -50.33 13.71
C SER A 666 -42.11 -50.66 13.45
N VAL A 667 -41.25 -50.37 14.43
CA VAL A 667 -39.82 -50.70 14.38
C VAL A 667 -39.53 -51.95 15.21
N TYR A 668 -38.85 -52.91 14.61
CA TYR A 668 -38.41 -54.15 15.24
C TYR A 668 -36.89 -54.17 15.35
N GLY A 669 -36.36 -54.14 16.58
CA GLY A 669 -34.93 -54.24 16.85
C GLY A 669 -34.51 -55.68 17.13
N PHE A 670 -33.40 -56.15 16.56
CA PHE A 670 -32.87 -57.50 16.80
C PHE A 670 -31.35 -57.55 16.68
N THR A 671 -30.74 -58.61 17.23
CA THR A 671 -29.32 -58.90 17.03
C THR A 671 -29.13 -60.17 16.20
N TRP A 672 -28.18 -60.14 15.28
CA TRP A 672 -27.81 -61.28 14.43
C TRP A 672 -26.31 -61.33 14.22
N LYS A 673 -25.69 -62.48 14.52
CA LYS A 673 -24.22 -62.70 14.46
C LYS A 673 -23.38 -61.61 15.15
N GLY A 674 -23.92 -61.00 16.20
CA GLY A 674 -23.25 -59.97 17.00
C GLY A 674 -23.50 -58.53 16.56
N ASP A 675 -24.18 -58.31 15.42
CA ASP A 675 -24.58 -56.99 14.95
C ASP A 675 -26.03 -56.68 15.35
N THR A 676 -26.34 -55.39 15.55
CA THR A 676 -27.70 -54.91 15.85
C THR A 676 -28.37 -54.34 14.59
N TYR A 677 -29.66 -54.62 14.42
CA TYR A 677 -30.45 -54.18 13.28
C TYR A 677 -31.80 -53.62 13.70
N LEU A 678 -32.28 -52.61 12.99
CA LEU A 678 -33.62 -52.06 13.11
C LEU A 678 -34.37 -52.22 11.79
N VAL A 679 -35.57 -52.80 11.85
CA VAL A 679 -36.49 -52.93 10.71
C VAL A 679 -37.71 -52.05 10.96
N PHE A 680 -37.97 -51.08 10.09
CA PHE A 680 -39.23 -50.35 10.06
C PHE A 680 -40.18 -51.03 9.07
N ASN A 681 -41.27 -51.59 9.57
CA ASN A 681 -42.33 -52.21 8.77
C ASN A 681 -43.46 -51.22 8.55
N THR A 682 -43.80 -50.95 7.30
CA THR A 682 -44.86 -50.01 6.90
C THR A 682 -46.23 -50.65 6.72
N THR A 683 -46.33 -51.99 6.73
CA THR A 683 -47.57 -52.71 6.41
C THR A 683 -47.98 -53.70 7.49
N ASN A 684 -49.25 -54.14 7.48
CA ASN A 684 -49.78 -55.13 8.43
C ASN A 684 -49.46 -56.57 7.98
N GLY A 685 -48.18 -56.87 7.72
CA GLY A 685 -47.72 -58.18 7.22
C GLY A 685 -46.43 -58.63 7.88
N SER A 686 -46.40 -59.87 8.39
CA SER A 686 -45.20 -60.52 8.91
C SER A 686 -44.41 -61.25 7.81
N GLY A 687 -43.08 -61.37 7.99
CA GLY A 687 -42.20 -62.04 7.04
C GLY A 687 -41.24 -61.09 6.30
N SER A 688 -40.98 -61.35 5.01
CA SER A 688 -40.00 -60.60 4.20
C SER A 688 -40.39 -59.12 4.05
N LEU A 689 -39.40 -58.21 4.01
CA LEU A 689 -39.60 -56.82 3.57
C LEU A 689 -40.09 -56.88 2.12
N THR A 690 -41.36 -56.56 1.91
CA THR A 690 -42.06 -56.74 0.62
C THR A 690 -42.82 -55.50 0.18
N ALA A 691 -42.99 -54.52 1.08
CA ALA A 691 -43.48 -53.21 0.72
C ALA A 691 -42.33 -52.35 0.19
N ASP A 692 -42.61 -51.41 -0.72
CA ASP A 692 -41.60 -50.49 -1.25
C ASP A 692 -41.08 -49.50 -0.17
N ASP A 693 -41.81 -49.36 0.95
CA ASP A 693 -41.60 -48.33 1.98
C ASP A 693 -41.03 -48.83 3.32
N ASP A 694 -40.79 -50.13 3.50
CA ASP A 694 -40.09 -50.66 4.68
C ASP A 694 -38.64 -50.10 4.74
N GLN A 695 -37.96 -50.15 5.89
CA GLN A 695 -36.58 -49.66 6.00
C GLN A 695 -35.74 -50.59 6.87
N LEU A 696 -34.46 -50.74 6.54
CA LEU A 696 -33.51 -51.56 7.29
C LEU A 696 -32.26 -50.74 7.58
N VAL A 697 -31.85 -50.74 8.85
CA VAL A 697 -30.63 -50.08 9.32
C VAL A 697 -29.82 -51.06 10.15
N LYS A 698 -28.50 -51.05 9.95
CA LYS A 698 -27.55 -51.74 10.83
C LYS A 698 -26.94 -50.73 11.79
N LEU A 699 -26.83 -51.10 13.06
CA LEU A 699 -26.07 -50.35 14.06
C LEU A 699 -24.77 -51.09 14.36
N ILE A 700 -23.64 -50.42 14.17
CA ILE A 700 -22.27 -50.92 14.34
C ILE A 700 -21.75 -50.49 15.70
N GLY A 701 -21.21 -51.42 16.50
CA GLY A 701 -20.60 -51.11 17.80
C GLY A 701 -20.84 -52.19 18.84
N THR A 702 -20.34 -52.00 20.08
CA THR A 702 -20.63 -52.90 21.20
C THR A 702 -22.13 -52.96 21.45
N SER A 703 -22.66 -54.16 21.73
CA SER A 703 -24.08 -54.48 21.83
C SER A 703 -24.95 -53.34 22.39
N ILE A 704 -25.64 -52.63 21.50
CA ILE A 704 -26.65 -51.65 21.87
C ILE A 704 -27.72 -52.40 22.66
N ASP A 705 -28.06 -51.87 23.84
CA ASP A 705 -29.16 -52.40 24.61
C ASP A 705 -30.46 -52.07 23.87
N LEU A 706 -31.07 -53.08 23.25
CA LEU A 706 -32.31 -52.87 22.51
C LEU A 706 -33.46 -52.41 23.43
N ASP A 707 -33.39 -52.62 24.75
CA ASP A 707 -34.39 -52.12 25.69
C ASP A 707 -34.22 -50.63 26.03
N SER A 708 -33.10 -50.01 25.68
CA SER A 708 -32.89 -48.56 25.82
C SER A 708 -33.36 -47.75 24.62
N LEU A 709 -33.95 -48.36 23.60
CA LEU A 709 -34.50 -47.65 22.44
C LEU A 709 -35.98 -47.31 22.66
N ASN A 710 -36.37 -46.08 22.33
CA ASN A 710 -37.75 -45.60 22.44
C ASN A 710 -38.25 -45.01 21.12
N ALA A 711 -39.53 -45.24 20.84
CA ALA A 711 -40.22 -44.57 19.74
C ALA A 711 -40.78 -43.21 20.18
N SER A 712 -40.53 -42.17 19.39
CA SER A 712 -41.05 -40.82 19.58
C SER A 712 -41.46 -40.22 18.24
N ASN A 713 -42.76 -40.16 17.94
CA ASN A 713 -43.30 -39.73 16.65
C ASN A 713 -42.66 -40.49 15.48
N THR A 714 -41.80 -39.85 14.68
CA THR A 714 -41.10 -40.45 13.52
C THR A 714 -39.76 -41.08 13.88
N ASP A 715 -39.33 -40.96 15.13
CA ASP A 715 -37.93 -41.17 15.51
C ASP A 715 -37.78 -42.36 16.45
N ILE A 716 -36.73 -43.17 16.24
CA ILE A 716 -36.19 -44.04 17.29
C ILE A 716 -35.06 -43.28 17.97
N ILE A 717 -35.17 -43.14 19.29
CA ILE A 717 -34.21 -42.42 20.12
C ILE A 717 -33.54 -43.42 21.06
N PHE A 718 -32.22 -43.34 21.20
CA PHE A 718 -31.52 -44.03 22.28
C PHE A 718 -31.75 -43.24 23.59
N ALA A 719 -32.42 -43.86 24.55
CA ALA A 719 -32.82 -43.27 25.83
C ALA A 719 -31.69 -43.12 26.85
#